data_AF-A0A3D8Y5G1-F1
#
_entry.id   AF-A0A3D8Y5G1-F1
#
_cell.length_a   1.000
_cell.length_b   1.000
_cell.length_c   1.000
_cell.angle_alpha   90.00
_cell.angle_beta   90.00
_cell.angle_gamma   90.00
#
_symmetry.space_group_name_H-M   'P 1'
#
loop_
_entity.id
_entity.type
_entity.pdbx_description
1 polymer ?
#
loop_
_entity_poly.entity_id
_entity_poly.type
_entity_poly.pdbx_seq_one_letter_code
_entity_poly.pdbx_strand_id
1 'polypeptide(L)'
;MVKSTSKTPTASVFTRLLTVSALLCSGVAFSQTDFSTKENPFYKLTDVPIPDSVMLEVGGLAFTDDDRLGVATRRGEIWMIDDPYQKKSIKPKYTLFANGLHEPLWLAYRKGSFYTTQRSELTKITDTDKDGIADKFNTVYSWPISGNYHEYSYGPLFLPNGDMLVTLNLSWVGRGESLTKWRGWMLKITEDGKMTPFATGMRSPAAFGLNSQGDIFFAENQGDWIGSGRITHLNEGDFAGHPAGLKWSGEPASTVHLERSSFADSVGTMYDYAQGKPHFKLPSVWFPHTVMGISTSAILSMDSDAFGPFKGQLLVGDQGHSKIMRTYLEKVNGQYQGACFPFREGFSSGILRMAWGSDQSLFVGMTSRGWASTGKAQYGLQRLTWTKQIPMEIKTMSITTTGFELEFTKPVDPKKASDTDHYKMTGFTYSYHKKYGSPVINSAPCLVQKAEVSADGLKVSLTVSGLRAGYVHELKINDLNSKNGEAILHPLAYYTINSFPEGTQQTHQHADHQKPNTTPTACGIDPDKSVQSQPATWTDGPDITITMSTKPGLKFDQELLEVKAGSKVKLSFNNNDDMLHNLVITSPGSSEKVGQLAMDMGLDGANAGYIPNDKSVLFHTCLIQPETTQSIYFTAPAPGDYPFLCSFPGHAFVMKGILRVR
;
A
#
# COMPACT_ATOMS: atom_id res chain seq x y z
N MET A 1 -28.42 51.83 -60.64
CA MET A 1 -29.04 50.74 -61.43
C MET A 1 -29.81 49.84 -60.44
N VAL A 2 -31.11 50.12 -60.22
CA VAL A 2 -32.30 49.30 -60.60
C VAL A 2 -32.34 47.95 -59.86
N LYS A 3 -33.35 47.48 -59.12
CA LYS A 3 -34.68 47.82 -58.54
C LYS A 3 -34.90 46.68 -57.49
N SER A 4 -35.71 46.70 -56.42
CA SER A 4 -37.14 46.97 -56.30
C SER A 4 -37.60 46.71 -54.84
N THR A 5 -38.40 47.61 -54.26
CA THR A 5 -39.62 47.44 -53.40
C THR A 5 -39.70 46.33 -52.32
N SER A 6 -40.30 46.47 -51.12
CA SER A 6 -41.01 47.55 -50.40
C SER A 6 -41.42 47.09 -48.98
N LYS A 7 -41.40 48.03 -48.02
CA LYS A 7 -42.32 48.26 -46.86
C LYS A 7 -42.59 47.16 -45.78
N THR A 8 -42.03 47.42 -44.58
CA THR A 8 -42.59 47.52 -43.18
C THR A 8 -44.04 47.08 -42.86
N PRO A 9 -44.45 46.82 -41.58
CA PRO A 9 -43.79 47.07 -40.26
C PRO A 9 -43.99 46.03 -39.10
N THR A 10 -43.18 46.20 -38.03
CA THR A 10 -43.39 45.98 -36.56
C THR A 10 -44.29 44.87 -35.96
N ALA A 11 -43.72 44.06 -35.03
CA ALA A 11 -44.33 43.55 -33.78
C ALA A 11 -43.23 42.84 -32.94
N SER A 12 -42.89 43.30 -31.72
CA SER A 12 -43.48 42.94 -30.41
C SER A 12 -42.88 41.70 -29.74
N VAL A 13 -42.33 41.96 -28.56
CA VAL A 13 -41.73 41.05 -27.56
C VAL A 13 -42.73 40.01 -27.06
N PHE A 14 -42.29 38.76 -26.89
CA PHE A 14 -42.89 37.79 -25.97
C PHE A 14 -41.81 37.09 -25.16
N THR A 15 -41.78 37.44 -23.87
CA THR A 15 -40.96 36.84 -22.82
C THR A 15 -41.49 35.44 -22.50
N ARG A 16 -40.66 34.40 -22.61
CA ARG A 16 -40.89 33.11 -21.94
C ARG A 16 -39.90 32.96 -20.80
N LEU A 17 -40.42 33.00 -19.58
CA LEU A 17 -39.71 32.55 -18.37
C LEU A 17 -39.32 31.07 -18.56
N LEU A 18 -38.02 30.78 -18.48
CA LEU A 18 -37.53 29.45 -18.14
C LEU A 18 -37.15 29.45 -16.66
N THR A 19 -38.02 28.88 -15.84
CA THR A 19 -37.72 28.49 -14.46
C THR A 19 -36.74 27.32 -14.50
N VAL A 20 -35.46 27.60 -14.28
CA VAL A 20 -34.46 26.57 -13.99
C VAL A 20 -34.63 26.17 -12.53
N SER A 21 -35.32 25.07 -12.28
CA SER A 21 -35.31 24.40 -10.98
C SER A 21 -33.92 23.82 -10.75
N ALA A 22 -33.11 24.49 -9.94
CA ALA A 22 -31.87 23.95 -9.41
C ALA A 22 -32.22 22.81 -8.44
N LEU A 23 -32.19 21.56 -8.92
CA LEU A 23 -32.05 20.41 -8.04
C LEU A 23 -30.63 20.44 -7.46
N LEU A 24 -30.53 20.82 -6.18
CA LEU A 24 -29.37 20.49 -5.35
C LEU A 24 -29.30 18.96 -5.22
N CYS A 25 -28.54 18.32 -6.11
CA CYS A 25 -27.96 17.02 -5.81
C CYS A 25 -26.81 17.26 -4.83
N SER A 26 -27.11 17.15 -3.54
CA SER A 26 -26.12 16.93 -2.48
C SER A 26 -25.44 15.58 -2.72
N GLY A 27 -24.38 15.59 -3.52
CA GLY A 27 -23.46 14.46 -3.66
C GLY A 27 -22.66 14.31 -2.37
N VAL A 28 -22.90 13.23 -1.64
CA VAL A 28 -22.05 12.83 -0.52
C VAL A 28 -20.83 12.12 -1.13
N ALA A 29 -19.69 12.81 -1.17
CA ALA A 29 -18.44 12.31 -1.72
C ALA A 29 -17.41 12.11 -0.59
N PHE A 30 -17.38 10.96 0.08
CA PHE A 30 -16.38 10.73 1.14
C PHE A 30 -15.92 9.29 1.32
N SER A 31 -14.58 9.11 1.27
CA SER A 31 -13.80 8.17 2.11
C SER A 31 -12.31 8.56 2.18
N GLN A 32 -11.68 9.13 1.14
CA GLN A 32 -10.38 9.83 1.30
C GLN A 32 -10.51 11.29 1.74
N THR A 33 -11.64 11.92 1.47
CA THR A 33 -11.83 13.36 1.63
C THR A 33 -12.08 13.78 3.08
N ASP A 34 -12.53 12.89 3.98
CA ASP A 34 -12.87 13.27 5.36
C ASP A 34 -11.60 13.35 6.23
N PHE A 35 -10.77 12.30 6.22
CA PHE A 35 -9.47 12.33 6.88
C PHE A 35 -8.54 13.36 6.27
N SER A 36 -8.45 13.45 4.94
CA SER A 36 -7.61 14.49 4.31
C SER A 36 -8.05 15.91 4.71
N THR A 37 -9.36 16.15 4.87
CA THR A 37 -9.87 17.45 5.38
C THR A 37 -9.45 17.69 6.83
N LYS A 38 -9.51 16.66 7.69
CA LYS A 38 -9.10 16.73 9.10
C LYS A 38 -7.58 16.86 9.28
N GLU A 39 -6.78 16.34 8.35
CA GLU A 39 -5.32 16.37 8.36
C GLU A 39 -4.74 17.69 7.83
N ASN A 40 -5.44 18.34 6.89
CA ASN A 40 -5.00 19.59 6.22
C ASN A 40 -4.54 20.72 7.17
N PRO A 41 -5.20 20.98 8.33
CA PRO A 41 -4.74 22.00 9.27
C PRO A 41 -3.32 21.74 9.81
N PHE A 42 -2.86 20.50 9.82
CA PHE A 42 -1.58 20.08 10.41
C PHE A 42 -0.52 19.83 9.34
N TYR A 43 -0.88 19.19 8.23
CA TYR A 43 0.06 18.89 7.15
C TYR A 43 -0.53 19.22 5.78
N LYS A 44 0.04 20.26 5.16
CA LYS A 44 -0.42 20.79 3.88
C LYS A 44 0.26 20.07 2.72
N LEU A 45 -0.55 19.59 1.78
CA LEU A 45 -0.09 19.13 0.46
C LEU A 45 -0.02 20.31 -0.51
N THR A 46 1.03 20.36 -1.31
CA THR A 46 1.21 21.35 -2.39
C THR A 46 1.77 20.63 -3.61
N ASP A 47 1.10 20.76 -4.75
CA ASP A 47 1.61 20.21 -6.01
C ASP A 47 2.88 20.94 -6.44
N VAL A 48 3.86 20.17 -6.92
CA VAL A 48 4.99 20.68 -7.70
C VAL A 48 4.58 20.54 -9.17
N PRO A 49 4.19 21.63 -9.87
CA PRO A 49 3.56 21.51 -11.18
C PRO A 49 4.48 20.86 -12.21
N ILE A 50 3.95 19.82 -12.87
CA ILE A 50 4.64 19.05 -13.91
C ILE A 50 4.19 19.58 -15.27
N PRO A 51 5.11 19.89 -16.21
CA PRO A 51 4.73 20.26 -17.57
C PRO A 51 4.00 19.13 -18.30
N ASP A 52 2.99 19.47 -19.12
CA ASP A 52 2.19 18.47 -19.87
C ASP A 52 3.03 17.58 -20.81
N SER A 53 4.22 18.06 -21.21
CA SER A 53 5.17 17.32 -22.03
C SER A 53 5.97 16.26 -21.26
N VAL A 54 5.85 16.20 -19.93
CA VAL A 54 6.64 15.32 -19.06
C VAL A 54 5.74 14.29 -18.38
N MET A 55 5.90 13.02 -18.78
CA MET A 55 5.29 11.89 -18.08
C MET A 55 6.18 11.45 -16.93
N LEU A 56 6.06 12.10 -15.78
CA LEU A 56 7.07 12.00 -14.72
C LEU A 56 7.15 10.60 -14.07
N GLU A 57 6.02 9.91 -13.89
CA GLU A 57 5.94 8.51 -13.41
C GLU A 57 7.07 8.12 -12.44
N VAL A 58 7.14 8.81 -11.29
CA VAL A 58 8.35 8.86 -10.47
C VAL A 58 8.81 7.45 -10.06
N GLY A 59 10.02 7.10 -10.44
CA GLY A 59 10.76 5.90 -10.03
C GLY A 59 11.79 6.18 -8.92
N GLY A 60 12.37 7.38 -8.88
CA GLY A 60 13.43 7.78 -7.95
C GLY A 60 13.42 9.29 -7.66
N LEU A 61 13.82 9.70 -6.45
CA LEU A 61 13.95 11.10 -6.04
C LEU A 61 15.28 11.29 -5.30
N ALA A 62 16.05 12.32 -5.65
CA ALA A 62 17.24 12.73 -4.91
C ALA A 62 17.50 14.22 -5.04
N PHE A 63 17.77 14.89 -3.92
CA PHE A 63 18.26 16.27 -3.93
C PHE A 63 19.75 16.30 -4.25
N THR A 64 20.15 17.30 -5.04
CA THR A 64 21.55 17.67 -5.25
C THR A 64 22.05 18.56 -4.11
N ASP A 65 23.36 18.76 -4.04
CA ASP A 65 23.99 19.64 -3.03
C ASP A 65 23.55 21.11 -3.14
N ASP A 66 22.96 21.51 -4.29
CA ASP A 66 22.45 22.85 -4.57
C ASP A 66 20.92 22.95 -4.57
N ASP A 67 20.24 22.00 -3.90
CA ASP A 67 18.79 22.03 -3.65
C ASP A 67 17.90 21.90 -4.89
N ARG A 68 18.45 21.38 -5.99
CA ARG A 68 17.66 20.91 -7.14
C ARG A 68 17.20 19.48 -6.90
N LEU A 69 16.06 19.11 -7.48
CA LEU A 69 15.49 17.78 -7.31
C LEU A 69 15.70 16.96 -8.59
N GLY A 70 16.53 15.93 -8.49
CA GLY A 70 16.62 14.87 -9.50
C GLY A 70 15.44 13.91 -9.37
N VAL A 71 14.83 13.56 -10.50
CA VAL A 71 13.70 12.63 -10.58
C VAL A 71 13.95 11.59 -11.65
N ALA A 72 14.14 10.34 -11.24
CA ALA A 72 14.16 9.21 -12.16
C ALA A 72 12.73 8.81 -12.52
N THR A 73 12.47 8.47 -13.78
CA THR A 73 11.14 8.07 -14.28
C THR A 73 11.16 6.63 -14.74
N ARG A 74 10.02 5.94 -14.62
CA ARG A 74 9.87 4.58 -15.18
C ARG A 74 10.00 4.51 -16.71
N ARG A 75 10.11 5.66 -17.39
CA ARG A 75 10.35 5.75 -18.83
C ARG A 75 11.82 5.71 -19.22
N GLY A 76 12.73 5.62 -18.24
CA GLY A 76 14.16 5.55 -18.53
C GLY A 76 14.87 6.89 -18.53
N GLU A 77 14.30 7.89 -17.85
CA GLU A 77 14.79 9.26 -17.84
C GLU A 77 15.19 9.69 -16.43
N ILE A 78 16.10 10.66 -16.34
CA ILE A 78 16.33 11.45 -15.13
C ILE A 78 16.09 12.92 -15.51
N TRP A 79 15.17 13.56 -14.79
CA TRP A 79 14.88 14.99 -14.91
C TRP A 79 15.48 15.75 -13.75
N MET A 80 16.06 16.92 -14.03
CA MET A 80 16.46 17.89 -13.03
C MET A 80 15.38 18.96 -12.89
N ILE A 81 14.91 19.18 -11.67
CA ILE A 81 13.90 20.19 -11.35
C ILE A 81 14.57 21.35 -10.61
N ASP A 82 14.58 22.52 -11.24
CA ASP A 82 15.03 23.77 -10.63
C ASP A 82 13.88 24.43 -9.85
N ASP A 83 14.18 24.94 -8.65
CA ASP A 83 13.21 25.55 -7.73
C ASP A 83 12.00 24.64 -7.40
N PRO A 84 12.22 23.39 -6.97
CA PRO A 84 11.13 22.46 -6.66
C PRO A 84 10.28 22.94 -5.45
N TYR A 85 10.82 23.86 -4.64
CA TYR A 85 10.14 24.49 -3.51
C TYR A 85 9.19 25.63 -3.91
N GLN A 86 9.23 26.04 -5.19
CA GLN A 86 8.46 27.16 -5.76
C GLN A 86 8.69 28.48 -5.03
N LYS A 87 9.95 28.77 -4.65
CA LYS A 87 10.34 30.01 -3.96
C LYS A 87 10.52 31.18 -4.93
N LYS A 88 10.90 30.88 -6.19
CA LYS A 88 11.14 31.87 -7.26
C LYS A 88 10.02 31.85 -8.30
N SER A 89 9.49 30.67 -8.63
CA SER A 89 8.45 30.47 -9.63
C SER A 89 7.41 29.46 -9.16
N ILE A 90 6.13 29.70 -9.44
CA ILE A 90 5.07 28.70 -9.23
C ILE A 90 5.15 27.52 -10.21
N LYS A 91 5.91 27.67 -11.32
CA LYS A 91 6.18 26.63 -12.32
C LYS A 91 7.68 26.34 -12.32
N PRO A 92 8.13 25.27 -11.62
CA PRO A 92 9.52 24.83 -11.63
C PRO A 92 10.00 24.51 -13.05
N LYS A 93 11.30 24.66 -13.30
CA LYS A 93 11.89 24.32 -14.60
C LYS A 93 12.36 22.86 -14.59
N TYR A 94 11.99 22.12 -15.63
CA TYR A 94 12.39 20.73 -15.83
C TYR A 94 13.41 20.66 -16.96
N THR A 95 14.57 20.06 -16.70
CA THR A 95 15.63 19.81 -17.69
C THR A 95 15.91 18.32 -17.76
N LEU A 96 15.92 17.73 -18.96
CA LEU A 96 16.25 16.32 -19.12
C LEU A 96 17.76 16.14 -18.90
N PHE A 97 18.13 15.48 -17.80
CA PHE A 97 19.52 15.25 -17.41
C PHE A 97 20.09 13.98 -18.05
N ALA A 98 19.31 12.90 -18.08
CA ALA A 98 19.71 11.63 -18.68
C ALA A 98 18.51 10.89 -19.30
N ASN A 99 18.76 10.05 -20.30
CA ASN A 99 17.76 9.15 -20.88
C ASN A 99 18.39 7.81 -21.29
N GLY A 100 17.57 6.85 -21.74
CA GLY A 100 18.04 5.54 -22.22
C GLY A 100 18.24 4.49 -21.13
N LEU A 101 17.78 4.76 -19.90
CA LEU A 101 17.89 3.84 -18.77
C LEU A 101 16.77 2.77 -18.81
N HIS A 102 17.08 1.54 -18.40
CA HIS A 102 16.12 0.45 -18.33
C HIS A 102 15.34 0.48 -17.02
N GLU A 103 14.25 1.25 -17.02
CA GLU A 103 13.30 1.43 -15.91
C GLU A 103 14.02 1.71 -14.57
N PRO A 104 14.62 2.91 -14.41
CA PRO A 104 15.34 3.28 -13.22
C PRO A 104 14.38 3.41 -12.04
N LEU A 105 14.63 2.63 -10.99
CA LEU A 105 13.82 2.62 -9.78
C LEU A 105 14.73 2.91 -8.61
N TRP A 106 14.47 4.04 -7.95
CA TRP A 106 15.31 4.78 -7.01
C TRP A 106 16.26 5.79 -7.67
N LEU A 107 16.73 6.77 -6.89
CA LEU A 107 17.76 7.71 -7.28
C LEU A 107 18.48 8.15 -6.00
N ALA A 108 19.80 8.26 -6.05
CA ALA A 108 20.61 8.84 -4.99
C ALA A 108 21.63 9.80 -5.59
N TYR A 109 21.94 10.90 -4.91
CA TYR A 109 22.97 11.84 -5.33
C TYR A 109 24.12 11.82 -4.34
N ARG A 110 25.35 11.73 -4.83
CA ARG A 110 26.54 11.73 -3.98
C ARG A 110 27.76 12.19 -4.75
N LYS A 111 28.52 13.13 -4.19
CA LYS A 111 29.80 13.61 -4.73
C LYS A 111 29.71 14.01 -6.22
N GLY A 112 28.69 14.75 -6.61
CA GLY A 112 28.52 15.23 -7.99
C GLY A 112 27.86 14.26 -8.96
N SER A 113 27.56 13.02 -8.55
CA SER A 113 26.99 11.99 -9.43
C SER A 113 25.64 11.51 -8.92
N PHE A 114 24.76 11.14 -9.86
CA PHE A 114 23.59 10.33 -9.55
C PHE A 114 23.94 8.84 -9.57
N TYR A 115 23.24 8.08 -8.74
CA TYR A 115 23.28 6.62 -8.73
C TYR A 115 21.85 6.10 -8.81
N THR A 116 21.63 5.09 -9.64
CA THR A 116 20.32 4.44 -9.78
C THR A 116 20.51 2.98 -10.12
N THR A 117 19.60 2.13 -9.65
CA THR A 117 19.45 0.79 -10.20
C THR A 117 18.56 0.83 -11.43
N GLN A 118 19.00 0.12 -12.46
CA GLN A 118 18.22 -0.32 -13.61
C GLN A 118 17.83 -1.79 -13.40
N ARG A 119 17.05 -2.38 -14.32
CA ARG A 119 16.64 -3.80 -14.23
C ARG A 119 17.81 -4.77 -13.97
N SER A 120 18.97 -4.55 -14.60
CA SER A 120 20.13 -5.46 -14.59
C SER A 120 21.41 -4.91 -13.96
N GLU A 121 21.43 -3.66 -13.49
CA GLU A 121 22.66 -3.07 -12.95
C GLU A 121 22.43 -1.89 -12.01
N LEU A 122 23.47 -1.57 -11.23
CA LEU A 122 23.64 -0.31 -10.53
C LEU A 122 24.56 0.59 -11.36
N THR A 123 24.10 1.80 -11.68
CA THR A 123 24.81 2.73 -12.57
C THR A 123 25.12 4.03 -11.85
N LYS A 124 26.36 4.52 -12.00
CA LYS A 124 26.79 5.88 -11.62
C LYS A 124 26.74 6.78 -12.86
N ILE A 125 26.04 7.90 -12.76
CA ILE A 125 25.73 8.81 -13.86
C ILE A 125 26.29 10.20 -13.51
N THR A 126 27.11 10.75 -14.38
CA THR A 126 27.84 12.01 -14.14
C THR A 126 27.76 12.93 -15.35
N ASP A 127 27.62 14.21 -15.06
CA ASP A 127 27.85 15.33 -15.97
C ASP A 127 29.26 15.84 -15.69
N THR A 128 30.20 15.58 -16.62
CA THR A 128 31.63 15.85 -16.41
C THR A 128 32.07 17.23 -16.88
N ASP A 129 31.31 17.85 -17.79
CA ASP A 129 31.57 19.20 -18.31
C ASP A 129 30.67 20.30 -17.70
N LYS A 130 29.68 19.90 -16.88
CA LYS A 130 28.74 20.73 -16.12
C LYS A 130 27.76 21.51 -17.00
N ASP A 131 27.40 20.98 -18.17
CA ASP A 131 26.41 21.59 -19.05
C ASP A 131 24.95 21.31 -18.63
N GLY A 132 24.75 20.47 -17.60
CA GLY A 132 23.44 20.05 -17.11
C GLY A 132 22.91 18.75 -17.73
N ILE A 133 23.72 18.04 -18.51
CA ILE A 133 23.40 16.79 -19.17
C ILE A 133 24.44 15.73 -18.77
N ALA A 134 23.99 14.50 -18.50
CA ALA A 134 24.90 13.40 -18.23
C ALA A 134 25.66 12.96 -19.49
N ASP A 135 26.98 12.93 -19.42
CA ASP A 135 27.88 12.45 -20.48
C ASP A 135 28.57 11.11 -20.15
N LYS A 136 28.53 10.69 -18.88
CA LYS A 136 29.22 9.49 -18.40
C LYS A 136 28.30 8.58 -17.60
N PHE A 137 28.18 7.35 -18.08
CA PHE A 137 27.43 6.26 -17.46
C PHE A 137 28.40 5.12 -17.14
N ASN A 138 28.57 4.82 -15.86
CA ASN A 138 29.48 3.78 -15.38
C ASN A 138 28.71 2.72 -14.60
N THR A 139 28.64 1.51 -15.14
CA THR A 139 28.15 0.34 -14.42
C THR A 139 29.05 0.08 -13.21
N VAL A 140 28.48 0.19 -12.00
CA VAL A 140 29.16 -0.16 -10.75
C VAL A 140 29.16 -1.68 -10.57
N TYR A 141 28.01 -2.31 -10.80
CA TYR A 141 27.86 -3.75 -10.73
C TYR A 141 26.62 -4.20 -11.53
N SER A 142 26.67 -5.37 -12.15
CA SER A 142 25.57 -5.95 -12.95
C SER A 142 25.17 -7.34 -12.46
N TRP A 143 23.89 -7.70 -12.62
CA TRP A 143 23.33 -9.01 -12.27
C TRP A 143 22.45 -9.55 -13.40
N PRO A 144 22.24 -10.88 -13.49
CA PRO A 144 21.45 -11.50 -14.54
C PRO A 144 19.95 -11.15 -14.44
N ILE A 145 19.26 -11.18 -15.59
CA ILE A 145 17.80 -11.04 -15.72
C ILE A 145 17.26 -12.13 -16.65
N SER A 146 16.04 -12.60 -16.40
CA SER A 146 15.37 -13.60 -17.25
C SER A 146 14.51 -12.99 -18.35
N GLY A 147 14.23 -11.69 -18.25
CA GLY A 147 13.22 -11.00 -19.06
C GLY A 147 11.80 -11.08 -18.47
N ASN A 148 11.64 -11.71 -17.30
CA ASN A 148 10.36 -11.73 -16.59
C ASN A 148 9.98 -10.31 -16.12
N TYR A 149 8.73 -9.91 -16.35
CA TYR A 149 8.26 -8.55 -16.11
C TYR A 149 8.38 -8.10 -14.64
N HIS A 150 8.34 -9.05 -13.70
CA HIS A 150 8.31 -8.80 -12.26
C HIS A 150 9.72 -8.65 -11.64
N GLU A 151 10.79 -8.78 -12.43
CA GLU A 151 12.19 -8.66 -11.98
C GLU A 151 12.65 -7.20 -11.84
N TYR A 152 12.06 -6.45 -10.92
CA TYR A 152 12.48 -5.11 -10.56
C TYR A 152 13.77 -5.11 -9.72
N SER A 153 14.47 -3.98 -9.71
CA SER A 153 15.64 -3.75 -8.85
C SER A 153 15.50 -2.37 -8.23
N TYR A 154 15.81 -2.25 -6.94
CA TYR A 154 15.62 -0.99 -6.20
C TYR A 154 16.89 -0.60 -5.48
N GLY A 155 17.25 0.68 -5.52
CA GLY A 155 18.42 1.25 -4.85
C GLY A 155 19.24 2.19 -5.75
N PRO A 156 20.38 2.71 -5.28
CA PRO A 156 21.02 2.33 -4.03
C PRO A 156 20.56 3.16 -2.83
N LEU A 157 20.39 2.51 -1.67
CA LEU A 157 20.46 3.21 -0.39
C LEU A 157 21.93 3.27 0.03
N PHE A 158 22.47 4.47 0.25
CA PHE A 158 23.82 4.61 0.80
C PHE A 158 23.82 4.37 2.30
N LEU A 159 24.76 3.54 2.75
CA LEU A 159 25.09 3.36 4.15
C LEU A 159 26.06 4.45 4.64
N PRO A 160 26.14 4.72 5.95
CA PRO A 160 27.07 5.73 6.50
C PRO A 160 28.53 5.50 6.13
N ASN A 161 28.95 4.23 5.98
CA ASN A 161 30.31 3.86 5.55
C ASN A 161 30.55 4.09 4.04
N GLY A 162 29.50 4.39 3.29
CA GLY A 162 29.54 4.66 1.86
C GLY A 162 29.21 3.48 0.95
N ASP A 163 28.98 2.29 1.49
CA ASP A 163 28.46 1.14 0.74
C ASP A 163 27.02 1.41 0.29
N MET A 164 26.56 0.61 -0.67
CA MET A 164 25.24 0.73 -1.28
C MET A 164 24.45 -0.56 -1.07
N LEU A 165 23.20 -0.44 -0.63
CA LEU A 165 22.25 -1.53 -0.60
C LEU A 165 21.34 -1.49 -1.82
N VAL A 166 21.11 -2.66 -2.42
CA VAL A 166 20.20 -2.88 -3.54
C VAL A 166 19.32 -4.09 -3.22
N THR A 167 18.03 -4.04 -3.53
CA THR A 167 17.14 -5.20 -3.43
C THR A 167 16.72 -5.68 -4.82
N LEU A 168 16.64 -7.00 -4.99
CA LEU A 168 16.25 -7.65 -6.24
C LEU A 168 14.93 -8.38 -6.05
N ASN A 169 13.91 -7.94 -6.78
CA ASN A 169 12.56 -8.50 -6.74
C ASN A 169 12.53 -9.95 -7.24
N LEU A 170 11.57 -10.76 -6.80
CA LEU A 170 11.34 -12.09 -7.39
C LEU A 170 10.66 -11.97 -8.76
N SER A 171 10.89 -12.98 -9.61
CA SER A 171 10.16 -13.18 -10.85
C SER A 171 8.74 -13.72 -10.55
N TRP A 172 7.80 -13.56 -11.47
CA TRP A 172 6.43 -14.09 -11.34
C TRP A 172 6.13 -15.19 -12.36
N VAL A 173 5.76 -16.38 -11.87
CA VAL A 173 5.38 -17.56 -12.68
C VAL A 173 4.12 -18.26 -12.12
N GLY A 174 3.14 -17.46 -11.68
CA GLY A 174 1.99 -17.90 -10.87
C GLY A 174 2.29 -17.97 -9.37
N ARG A 175 3.55 -17.69 -8.99
CA ARG A 175 4.06 -17.46 -7.64
C ARG A 175 5.40 -16.72 -7.74
N GLY A 176 5.91 -16.21 -6.61
CA GLY A 176 7.25 -15.66 -6.50
C GLY A 176 8.32 -16.74 -6.69
N GLU A 177 9.21 -16.54 -7.66
CA GLU A 177 10.27 -17.50 -7.97
C GLU A 177 11.60 -16.81 -8.29
N SER A 178 12.71 -17.41 -7.88
CA SER A 178 14.04 -16.86 -8.11
C SER A 178 14.61 -17.47 -9.40
N LEU A 179 14.22 -16.93 -10.57
CA LEU A 179 14.63 -17.50 -11.85
C LEU A 179 16.12 -17.28 -12.13
N THR A 180 16.63 -16.10 -11.80
CA THR A 180 18.03 -15.71 -11.98
C THR A 180 18.75 -15.46 -10.66
N LYS A 181 20.08 -15.51 -10.71
CA LYS A 181 20.93 -15.43 -9.52
C LYS A 181 20.61 -14.18 -8.71
N TRP A 182 20.43 -14.38 -7.41
CA TRP A 182 20.15 -13.36 -6.41
C TRP A 182 18.77 -12.67 -6.48
N ARG A 183 17.82 -13.11 -7.32
CA ARG A 183 16.43 -12.62 -7.20
C ARG A 183 15.84 -13.03 -5.84
N GLY A 184 15.19 -12.11 -5.15
CA GLY A 184 14.73 -12.26 -3.76
C GLY A 184 15.78 -11.93 -2.69
N TRP A 185 16.90 -11.30 -3.07
CA TRP A 185 17.99 -10.91 -2.18
C TRP A 185 18.18 -9.40 -2.08
N MET A 186 18.75 -8.99 -0.94
CA MET A 186 19.41 -7.71 -0.76
C MET A 186 20.90 -7.92 -0.97
N LEU A 187 21.52 -7.02 -1.72
CA LEU A 187 22.94 -7.01 -2.04
C LEU A 187 23.59 -5.77 -1.43
N LYS A 188 24.80 -5.94 -0.90
CA LYS A 188 25.68 -4.86 -0.48
C LYS A 188 26.77 -4.68 -1.53
N ILE A 189 26.92 -3.47 -2.05
CA ILE A 189 27.81 -3.14 -3.16
C ILE A 189 28.66 -1.94 -2.76
N THR A 190 29.96 -2.09 -2.88
CA THR A 190 30.95 -1.02 -2.64
C THR A 190 31.04 -0.09 -3.86
N GLU A 191 31.59 1.12 -3.70
CA GLU A 191 31.73 2.08 -4.82
C GLU A 191 32.64 1.55 -5.95
N ASP A 192 33.60 0.67 -5.64
CA ASP A 192 34.49 -0.01 -6.60
C ASP A 192 33.88 -1.29 -7.21
N GLY A 193 32.61 -1.60 -6.90
CA GLY A 193 31.87 -2.66 -7.57
C GLY A 193 32.00 -4.06 -6.95
N LYS A 194 32.61 -4.19 -5.76
CA LYS A 194 32.58 -5.46 -5.03
C LYS A 194 31.18 -5.67 -4.41
N MET A 195 30.53 -6.76 -4.80
CA MET A 195 29.21 -7.18 -4.33
C MET A 195 29.32 -8.29 -3.27
N THR A 196 28.48 -8.23 -2.24
CA THR A 196 28.27 -9.30 -1.26
C THR A 196 26.76 -9.49 -1.04
N PRO A 197 26.22 -10.72 -1.14
CA PRO A 197 24.82 -10.96 -0.80
C PRO A 197 24.62 -10.70 0.70
N PHE A 198 23.62 -9.90 1.04
CA PHE A 198 23.44 -9.39 2.40
C PHE A 198 22.40 -10.20 3.18
N ALA A 199 21.19 -10.33 2.64
CA ALA A 199 20.07 -11.05 3.25
C ALA A 199 19.13 -11.56 2.15
N THR A 200 18.30 -12.56 2.47
CA THR A 200 17.31 -13.10 1.53
C THR A 200 15.95 -13.29 2.19
N GLY A 201 14.96 -13.75 1.42
CA GLY A 201 13.61 -13.95 1.92
C GLY A 201 12.65 -12.81 1.57
N MET A 202 13.01 -11.96 0.62
CA MET A 202 12.14 -10.92 0.08
C MET A 202 11.39 -11.41 -1.15
N ARG A 203 10.16 -10.94 -1.33
CA ARG A 203 9.32 -11.16 -2.51
C ARG A 203 9.32 -9.93 -3.41
N SER A 204 8.81 -8.82 -2.88
CA SER A 204 8.61 -7.58 -3.59
C SER A 204 9.12 -6.34 -2.82
N PRO A 205 10.42 -6.27 -2.49
CA PRO A 205 10.99 -5.29 -1.56
C PRO A 205 11.21 -3.91 -2.20
N ALA A 206 10.11 -3.22 -2.58
CA ALA A 206 10.15 -1.94 -3.30
C ALA A 206 10.71 -0.76 -2.51
N ALA A 207 10.80 -0.91 -1.18
CA ALA A 207 11.27 0.12 -0.29
C ALA A 207 12.10 -0.45 0.86
N PHE A 208 13.15 0.28 1.22
CA PHE A 208 14.00 0.02 2.36
C PHE A 208 14.59 1.35 2.83
N GLY A 209 15.10 1.40 4.05
CA GLY A 209 15.57 2.64 4.65
C GLY A 209 16.31 2.38 5.95
N LEU A 210 16.87 3.44 6.51
CA LEU A 210 17.54 3.41 7.80
C LEU A 210 16.63 4.07 8.84
N ASN A 211 16.71 3.62 10.08
CA ASN A 211 16.27 4.44 11.21
C ASN A 211 17.38 5.42 11.64
N SER A 212 17.09 6.22 12.66
CA SER A 212 18.03 7.21 13.21
C SER A 212 19.36 6.62 13.74
N GLN A 213 19.40 5.30 14.00
CA GLN A 213 20.59 4.59 14.46
C GLN A 213 21.39 3.97 13.31
N GLY A 214 20.90 4.05 12.08
CA GLY A 214 21.51 3.38 10.92
C GLY A 214 21.12 1.91 10.76
N ASP A 215 20.15 1.41 11.53
CA ASP A 215 19.64 0.05 11.39
C ASP A 215 18.76 -0.08 10.14
N ILE A 216 18.88 -1.19 9.41
CA ILE A 216 18.27 -1.39 8.10
C ILE A 216 16.87 -2.01 8.25
N PHE A 217 15.90 -1.40 7.60
CA PHE A 217 14.54 -1.92 7.46
C PHE A 217 14.16 -2.03 6.00
N PHE A 218 13.48 -3.10 5.63
CA PHE A 218 12.81 -3.19 4.33
C PHE A 218 11.30 -3.31 4.52
N ALA A 219 10.55 -2.82 3.55
CA ALA A 219 9.11 -3.01 3.45
C ALA A 219 8.80 -4.12 2.46
N GLU A 220 7.78 -4.91 2.78
CA GLU A 220 7.30 -6.01 1.94
C GLU A 220 5.81 -5.85 1.66
N ASN A 221 5.41 -6.22 0.44
CA ASN A 221 4.02 -6.19 0.02
C ASN A 221 3.37 -7.56 0.21
N GLN A 222 2.05 -7.57 0.40
CA GLN A 222 1.29 -8.82 0.45
C GLN A 222 1.57 -9.68 -0.80
N GLY A 223 1.61 -11.00 -0.61
CA GLY A 223 1.82 -11.95 -1.70
C GLY A 223 1.95 -13.38 -1.21
N ASP A 224 2.47 -14.28 -2.04
CA ASP A 224 2.80 -15.62 -1.59
C ASP A 224 3.78 -15.57 -0.42
N TRP A 225 3.55 -16.38 0.63
CA TRP A 225 4.29 -16.39 1.90
C TRP A 225 4.18 -15.12 2.75
N ILE A 226 3.58 -14.05 2.22
CA ILE A 226 3.47 -12.75 2.89
C ILE A 226 1.99 -12.43 3.11
N GLY A 227 1.51 -12.64 4.35
CA GLY A 227 0.10 -12.44 4.69
C GLY A 227 -0.41 -11.01 4.50
N SER A 228 0.42 -10.01 4.81
CA SER A 228 0.10 -8.58 4.71
C SER A 228 1.36 -7.74 4.51
N GLY A 229 1.20 -6.44 4.25
CA GLY A 229 2.30 -5.49 4.25
C GLY A 229 3.04 -5.47 5.58
N ARG A 230 4.36 -5.23 5.58
CA ARG A 230 5.18 -5.19 6.81
C ARG A 230 6.49 -4.43 6.60
N ILE A 231 7.10 -4.00 7.70
CA ILE A 231 8.53 -3.72 7.74
C ILE A 231 9.25 -4.72 8.63
N THR A 232 10.48 -5.05 8.23
CA THR A 232 11.33 -6.00 8.94
C THR A 232 12.75 -5.47 9.02
N HIS A 233 13.29 -5.45 10.24
CA HIS A 233 14.70 -5.18 10.47
C HIS A 233 15.59 -6.30 9.91
N LEU A 234 16.68 -5.96 9.21
CA LEU A 234 17.61 -6.93 8.63
C LEU A 234 19.07 -6.65 9.01
N ASN A 235 19.78 -7.72 9.36
CA ASN A 235 21.22 -7.79 9.42
C ASN A 235 21.76 -8.66 8.29
N GLU A 236 23.08 -8.64 8.10
CA GLU A 236 23.76 -9.58 7.22
C GLU A 236 23.52 -11.02 7.68
N GLY A 237 23.21 -11.91 6.74
CA GLY A 237 22.89 -13.32 6.99
C GLY A 237 21.45 -13.61 7.43
N ASP A 238 20.60 -12.57 7.52
CA ASP A 238 19.20 -12.75 7.90
C ASP A 238 18.33 -13.33 6.77
N PHE A 239 17.29 -14.08 7.17
CA PHE A 239 16.23 -14.59 6.30
C PHE A 239 14.88 -13.99 6.68
N ALA A 240 14.25 -13.31 5.72
CA ALA A 240 13.01 -12.56 5.91
C ALA A 240 11.72 -13.33 5.64
N GLY A 241 11.77 -14.64 5.30
CA GLY A 241 10.59 -15.49 5.27
C GLY A 241 10.07 -15.92 3.89
N HIS A 242 10.53 -15.40 2.75
CA HIS A 242 10.13 -15.94 1.45
C HIS A 242 11.13 -17.01 0.94
N PRO A 243 10.75 -18.29 0.77
CA PRO A 243 11.73 -19.36 0.53
C PRO A 243 12.35 -19.36 -0.88
N ALA A 244 11.79 -18.65 -1.85
CA ALA A 244 12.29 -18.68 -3.24
C ALA A 244 13.76 -18.25 -3.38
N GLY A 245 14.20 -17.25 -2.61
CA GLY A 245 15.58 -16.75 -2.64
C GLY A 245 16.62 -17.79 -2.15
N LEU A 246 16.20 -18.75 -1.33
CA LEU A 246 17.05 -19.85 -0.83
C LEU A 246 17.55 -20.79 -1.93
N LYS A 247 17.07 -20.64 -3.17
CA LYS A 247 17.67 -21.31 -4.34
C LYS A 247 19.18 -21.05 -4.44
N TRP A 248 19.67 -19.91 -3.94
CA TRP A 248 21.06 -19.49 -4.04
C TRP A 248 21.81 -19.52 -2.70
N SER A 249 21.22 -20.05 -1.62
CA SER A 249 21.85 -20.05 -0.28
C SER A 249 23.08 -20.97 -0.17
N GLY A 250 23.19 -21.98 -1.06
CA GLY A 250 24.36 -22.86 -1.15
C GLY A 250 25.53 -22.31 -1.96
N GLU A 251 25.40 -21.11 -2.55
CA GLU A 251 26.48 -20.47 -3.28
C GLU A 251 27.64 -20.10 -2.33
N PRO A 252 28.92 -20.21 -2.73
CA PRO A 252 30.05 -19.94 -1.84
C PRO A 252 30.07 -18.52 -1.25
N ALA A 253 29.48 -17.55 -1.95
CA ALA A 253 29.39 -16.16 -1.50
C ALA A 253 28.18 -15.88 -0.60
N SER A 254 27.25 -16.84 -0.45
CA SER A 254 26.03 -16.66 0.33
C SER A 254 26.33 -16.41 1.80
N THR A 255 25.66 -15.42 2.38
CA THR A 255 25.68 -15.13 3.83
C THR A 255 24.55 -15.87 4.58
N VAL A 256 23.63 -16.51 3.85
CA VAL A 256 22.49 -17.25 4.43
C VAL A 256 22.67 -18.74 4.16
N HIS A 257 22.52 -19.56 5.19
CA HIS A 257 22.68 -21.02 5.09
C HIS A 257 21.40 -21.74 5.54
N LEU A 258 20.35 -21.60 4.74
CA LEU A 258 19.06 -22.28 4.92
C LEU A 258 18.68 -23.01 3.63
N GLU A 259 18.10 -24.19 3.77
CA GLU A 259 17.68 -25.01 2.64
C GLU A 259 16.22 -24.73 2.25
N ARG A 260 15.96 -24.57 0.95
CA ARG A 260 14.59 -24.35 0.45
C ARG A 260 13.65 -25.52 0.79
N SER A 261 14.17 -26.75 0.82
CA SER A 261 13.41 -27.96 1.13
C SER A 261 12.89 -28.00 2.56
N SER A 262 13.36 -27.12 3.46
CA SER A 262 12.85 -26.98 4.82
C SER A 262 11.48 -26.29 4.91
N PHE A 263 10.91 -25.85 3.78
CA PHE A 263 9.64 -25.12 3.71
C PHE A 263 8.57 -25.96 3.01
N ALA A 264 7.66 -26.55 3.79
CA ALA A 264 6.44 -27.15 3.27
C ALA A 264 5.44 -26.07 2.82
N ASP A 265 4.50 -26.39 1.93
CA ASP A 265 3.56 -25.43 1.32
C ASP A 265 2.78 -24.53 2.30
N SER A 266 2.60 -24.98 3.54
CA SER A 266 1.98 -24.24 4.64
C SER A 266 2.61 -24.69 5.95
N VAL A 267 2.91 -23.75 6.85
CA VAL A 267 3.66 -24.00 8.09
C VAL A 267 3.08 -23.28 9.31
N GLY A 268 1.77 -23.01 9.31
CA GLY A 268 1.09 -22.37 10.44
C GLY A 268 1.27 -20.85 10.44
N THR A 269 1.74 -20.27 11.54
CA THR A 269 2.10 -18.85 11.63
C THR A 269 3.60 -18.66 11.42
N MET A 270 4.01 -17.48 10.94
CA MET A 270 5.44 -17.19 10.81
C MET A 270 6.14 -17.15 12.18
N TYR A 271 5.43 -16.71 13.22
CA TYR A 271 5.95 -16.65 14.58
C TYR A 271 6.31 -18.03 15.12
N ASP A 272 5.38 -18.99 15.03
CA ASP A 272 5.61 -20.38 15.47
C ASP A 272 6.74 -21.02 14.65
N TYR A 273 6.74 -20.80 13.34
CA TYR A 273 7.78 -21.36 12.47
C TYR A 273 9.17 -20.80 12.76
N ALA A 274 9.30 -19.53 13.14
CA ALA A 274 10.59 -18.90 13.44
C ALA A 274 11.24 -19.41 14.74
N GLN A 275 10.47 -20.04 15.64
CA GLN A 275 10.99 -20.50 16.94
C GLN A 275 12.18 -21.45 16.74
N GLY A 276 13.26 -21.18 17.48
CA GLY A 276 14.50 -21.96 17.43
C GLY A 276 15.31 -21.84 16.13
N LYS A 277 14.95 -20.93 15.21
CA LYS A 277 15.67 -20.71 13.94
C LYS A 277 16.48 -19.41 14.01
N PRO A 278 17.81 -19.48 14.25
CA PRO A 278 18.63 -18.28 14.24
C PRO A 278 18.56 -17.60 12.87
N HIS A 279 18.70 -16.27 12.85
CA HIS A 279 18.63 -15.44 11.64
C HIS A 279 17.27 -15.42 10.90
N PHE A 280 16.25 -16.16 11.37
CA PHE A 280 14.89 -15.99 10.86
C PHE A 280 14.29 -14.70 11.44
N LYS A 281 13.94 -13.75 10.58
CA LYS A 281 13.43 -12.44 11.01
C LYS A 281 11.92 -12.40 10.96
N LEU A 282 11.35 -12.14 12.13
CA LEU A 282 9.96 -11.77 12.27
C LEU A 282 9.74 -10.32 11.84
N PRO A 283 8.54 -9.99 11.37
CA PRO A 283 8.17 -8.61 11.06
C PRO A 283 8.29 -7.74 12.29
N SER A 284 8.96 -6.61 12.15
CA SER A 284 9.03 -5.63 13.24
C SER A 284 7.68 -4.96 13.41
N VAL A 285 7.02 -4.61 12.30
CA VAL A 285 5.66 -4.08 12.31
C VAL A 285 4.90 -4.60 11.09
N TRP A 286 3.71 -5.16 11.32
CA TRP A 286 2.75 -5.44 10.26
C TRP A 286 1.89 -4.20 9.97
N PHE A 287 1.59 -4.00 8.68
CA PHE A 287 0.59 -3.05 8.19
C PHE A 287 -0.61 -3.86 7.72
N PRO A 288 -1.72 -3.88 8.48
CA PRO A 288 -2.89 -4.67 8.10
C PRO A 288 -3.44 -4.22 6.74
N HIS A 289 -3.57 -5.19 5.84
CA HIS A 289 -3.96 -4.95 4.45
C HIS A 289 -5.30 -4.22 4.40
N THR A 290 -5.44 -3.28 3.45
CA THR A 290 -6.64 -2.43 3.21
C THR A 290 -6.91 -1.38 4.28
N VAL A 291 -6.35 -1.54 5.49
CA VAL A 291 -6.47 -0.54 6.56
C VAL A 291 -5.25 0.38 6.55
N MET A 292 -4.05 -0.19 6.61
CA MET A 292 -2.78 0.52 6.58
C MET A 292 -2.15 0.54 5.19
N GLY A 293 -2.97 0.46 4.14
CA GLY A 293 -2.52 0.36 2.76
C GLY A 293 -2.56 -1.07 2.21
N ILE A 294 -2.19 -1.21 0.94
CA ILE A 294 -2.21 -2.48 0.22
C ILE A 294 -0.89 -2.79 -0.48
N SER A 295 0.02 -1.81 -0.58
CA SER A 295 1.26 -1.86 -1.34
C SER A 295 2.27 -0.91 -0.70
N THR A 296 2.95 -1.36 0.35
CA THR A 296 3.94 -0.55 1.06
C THR A 296 5.03 -0.07 0.09
N SER A 297 5.38 1.19 0.23
CA SER A 297 6.43 1.86 -0.53
C SER A 297 7.28 2.72 0.43
N ALA A 298 8.25 3.44 -0.11
CA ALA A 298 9.23 4.31 0.54
C ALA A 298 9.32 4.27 2.09
N ILE A 299 10.50 3.99 2.65
CA ILE A 299 10.77 4.14 4.09
C ILE A 299 11.67 5.35 4.30
N LEU A 300 11.29 6.25 5.21
CA LEU A 300 12.14 7.36 5.65
C LEU A 300 12.07 7.54 7.16
N SER A 301 13.20 7.85 7.79
CA SER A 301 13.24 8.28 9.19
C SER A 301 12.83 9.76 9.34
N MET A 302 12.12 10.07 10.42
CA MET A 302 11.88 11.44 10.88
C MET A 302 12.89 11.78 11.96
N ASP A 303 14.02 12.37 11.58
CA ASP A 303 15.12 12.66 12.52
C ASP A 303 15.12 14.09 13.06
N SER A 304 14.13 14.89 12.68
CA SER A 304 14.02 16.31 13.03
C SER A 304 12.66 16.66 13.63
N ASP A 305 12.68 17.49 14.67
CA ASP A 305 11.48 18.08 15.27
C ASP A 305 10.84 19.16 14.36
N ALA A 306 11.49 19.49 13.23
CA ALA A 306 11.00 20.44 12.25
C ALA A 306 9.80 19.92 11.44
N PHE A 307 9.50 18.62 11.51
CA PHE A 307 8.40 17.95 10.80
C PHE A 307 7.40 17.28 11.76
N GLY A 308 7.06 17.97 12.84
CA GLY A 308 6.06 17.52 13.80
C GLY A 308 6.65 16.76 15.00
N PRO A 309 5.80 16.33 15.94
CA PRO A 309 6.20 15.82 17.25
C PRO A 309 6.69 14.36 17.24
N PHE A 310 7.06 13.81 16.08
CA PHE A 310 7.25 12.37 15.86
C PHE A 310 8.69 11.96 15.59
N LYS A 311 9.66 12.76 16.04
CA LYS A 311 11.08 12.46 15.88
C LYS A 311 11.44 11.06 16.37
N GLY A 312 12.30 10.38 15.61
CA GLY A 312 12.76 9.01 15.85
C GLY A 312 11.86 7.92 15.24
N GLN A 313 10.74 8.28 14.62
CA GLN A 313 9.83 7.34 13.99
C GLN A 313 10.09 7.23 12.48
N LEU A 314 9.52 6.19 11.86
CA LEU A 314 9.58 6.00 10.41
C LEU A 314 8.28 6.46 9.75
N LEU A 315 8.39 6.98 8.52
CA LEU A 315 7.30 7.13 7.57
C LEU A 315 7.39 5.99 6.55
N VAL A 316 6.25 5.38 6.26
CA VAL A 316 6.10 4.32 5.27
C VAL A 316 5.03 4.75 4.27
N GLY A 317 5.38 4.85 3.00
CA GLY A 317 4.44 5.17 1.94
C GLY A 317 3.55 3.98 1.58
N ASP A 318 2.46 4.24 0.89
CA ASP A 318 1.63 3.22 0.25
C ASP A 318 1.25 3.65 -1.16
N GLN A 319 1.50 2.75 -2.12
CA GLN A 319 1.19 3.00 -3.52
C GLN A 319 -0.30 2.88 -3.80
N GLY A 320 -1.00 1.87 -3.28
CA GLY A 320 -2.39 1.62 -3.65
C GLY A 320 -3.38 2.62 -3.04
N HIS A 321 -3.18 3.00 -1.78
CA HIS A 321 -4.05 3.89 -1.01
C HIS A 321 -3.56 5.34 -1.01
N SER A 322 -2.49 5.66 -1.75
CA SER A 322 -1.99 7.04 -1.91
C SER A 322 -1.86 7.75 -0.57
N LYS A 323 -1.17 7.09 0.38
CA LYS A 323 -1.04 7.59 1.74
C LYS A 323 0.30 7.27 2.38
N ILE A 324 0.56 7.95 3.49
CA ILE A 324 1.71 7.71 4.36
C ILE A 324 1.18 7.21 5.70
N MET A 325 1.83 6.18 6.23
CA MET A 325 1.69 5.68 7.59
C MET A 325 2.93 6.06 8.40
N ARG A 326 2.76 6.16 9.71
CA ARG A 326 3.85 6.39 10.67
C ARG A 326 4.11 5.13 11.48
N THR A 327 5.36 4.88 11.84
CA THR A 327 5.77 3.71 12.62
C THR A 327 6.65 4.09 13.80
N TYR A 328 6.19 3.75 15.00
CA TYR A 328 6.99 3.76 16.21
C TYR A 328 7.63 2.38 16.41
N LEU A 329 8.91 2.36 16.74
CA LEU A 329 9.69 1.16 16.97
C LEU A 329 10.30 1.19 18.37
N GLU A 330 10.36 0.01 18.99
CA GLU A 330 11.10 -0.24 20.22
C GLU A 330 11.87 -1.56 20.13
N LYS A 331 12.82 -1.77 21.05
CA LYS A 331 13.53 -3.04 21.21
C LYS A 331 13.08 -3.72 22.49
N VAL A 332 12.50 -4.91 22.38
CA VAL A 332 12.17 -5.78 23.52
C VAL A 332 13.03 -7.03 23.41
N ASN A 333 13.83 -7.32 24.44
CA ASN A 333 14.79 -8.42 24.43
C ASN A 333 15.72 -8.40 23.20
N GLY A 334 16.14 -7.19 22.80
CA GLY A 334 17.01 -6.97 21.63
C GLY A 334 16.32 -7.11 20.27
N GLN A 335 15.03 -7.45 20.21
CA GLN A 335 14.29 -7.57 18.95
C GLN A 335 13.44 -6.33 18.68
N TYR A 336 13.46 -5.86 17.44
CA TYR A 336 12.59 -4.78 16.99
C TYR A 336 11.14 -5.24 16.90
N GLN A 337 10.25 -4.44 17.48
CA GLN A 337 8.82 -4.52 17.36
C GLN A 337 8.19 -3.12 17.49
N GLY A 338 6.88 -2.96 17.32
CA GLY A 338 6.24 -1.66 17.53
C GLY A 338 4.88 -1.50 16.88
N ALA A 339 4.46 -0.25 16.69
CA ALA A 339 3.13 0.10 16.19
C ALA A 339 3.17 0.94 14.92
N CYS A 340 2.21 0.69 14.02
CA CYS A 340 1.88 1.61 12.93
C CYS A 340 0.61 2.41 13.21
N PHE A 341 0.58 3.63 12.66
CA PHE A 341 -0.49 4.62 12.77
C PHE A 341 -0.78 5.22 11.39
N PRO A 342 -2.02 5.65 11.09
CA PRO A 342 -2.27 6.52 9.95
C PRO A 342 -1.51 7.85 10.13
N PHE A 343 -1.19 8.54 9.04
CA PHE A 343 -0.50 9.83 9.12
C PHE A 343 -1.01 10.86 8.12
N ARG A 344 -0.98 10.55 6.82
CA ARG A 344 -1.47 11.50 5.79
C ARG A 344 -2.03 10.78 4.58
N GLU A 345 -3.25 11.11 4.19
CA GLU A 345 -3.89 10.66 2.95
C GLU A 345 -4.04 11.80 1.92
N GLY A 346 -4.80 11.59 0.83
CA GLY A 346 -5.14 12.66 -0.12
C GLY A 346 -4.04 13.01 -1.14
N PHE A 347 -3.02 12.17 -1.28
CA PHE A 347 -2.04 12.30 -2.34
C PHE A 347 -2.66 12.06 -3.72
N SER A 348 -2.14 12.71 -4.75
CA SER A 348 -2.79 12.74 -6.08
C SER A 348 -2.73 11.41 -6.83
N SER A 349 -1.76 10.54 -6.51
CA SER A 349 -1.48 9.26 -7.18
C SER A 349 -0.75 8.31 -6.20
N GLY A 350 -0.37 7.11 -6.62
CA GLY A 350 0.24 6.12 -5.75
C GLY A 350 1.67 6.45 -5.36
N ILE A 351 1.98 6.50 -4.06
CA ILE A 351 3.32 6.88 -3.57
C ILE A 351 4.32 5.77 -3.88
N LEU A 352 5.45 6.12 -4.50
CA LEU A 352 6.57 5.18 -4.70
C LEU A 352 7.86 5.65 -4.01
N ARG A 353 8.12 6.96 -3.99
CA ARG A 353 9.35 7.54 -3.44
C ARG A 353 9.06 8.77 -2.61
N MET A 354 9.90 8.96 -1.61
CA MET A 354 9.88 10.14 -0.76
C MET A 354 11.31 10.65 -0.57
N ALA A 355 11.48 11.96 -0.41
CA ALA A 355 12.77 12.57 -0.11
C ALA A 355 12.60 13.80 0.78
N TRP A 356 13.49 13.97 1.75
CA TRP A 356 13.55 15.19 2.56
C TRP A 356 14.15 16.33 1.75
N GLY A 357 13.45 17.46 1.70
CA GLY A 357 14.03 18.73 1.25
C GLY A 357 14.84 19.40 2.35
N SER A 358 15.72 20.34 1.98
CA SER A 358 16.55 21.12 2.91
C SER A 358 15.74 22.00 3.86
N ASP A 359 14.51 22.36 3.50
CA ASP A 359 13.56 23.09 4.36
C ASP A 359 12.80 22.16 5.33
N GLN A 360 13.19 20.88 5.39
CA GLN A 360 12.56 19.82 6.17
C GLN A 360 11.12 19.49 5.76
N SER A 361 10.64 19.98 4.62
CA SER A 361 9.43 19.47 3.99
C SER A 361 9.70 18.14 3.28
N LEU A 362 8.65 17.37 3.05
CA LEU A 362 8.75 16.05 2.44
C LEU A 362 8.25 16.09 0.99
N PHE A 363 9.12 15.76 0.04
CA PHE A 363 8.74 15.58 -1.36
C PHE A 363 8.30 14.13 -1.59
N VAL A 364 7.18 13.97 -2.28
CA VAL A 364 6.50 12.69 -2.46
C VAL A 364 6.24 12.49 -3.95
N GLY A 365 6.91 11.48 -4.51
CA GLY A 365 6.84 11.10 -5.91
C GLY A 365 5.91 9.92 -6.12
N MET A 366 5.03 10.05 -7.10
CA MET A 366 3.91 9.15 -7.29
C MET A 366 3.76 8.63 -8.72
N THR A 367 3.20 7.44 -8.83
CA THR A 367 2.87 6.78 -10.10
C THR A 367 1.74 5.76 -9.91
N SER A 368 0.83 5.73 -10.89
CA SER A 368 -0.21 4.71 -11.07
C SER A 368 0.10 3.81 -12.27
N ARG A 369 1.31 3.87 -12.82
CA ARG A 369 1.74 2.98 -13.89
C ARG A 369 1.81 1.55 -13.37
N GLY A 370 1.22 0.61 -14.09
CA GLY A 370 1.18 -0.81 -13.72
C GLY A 370 0.05 -1.14 -12.75
N TRP A 371 -0.06 -0.41 -11.64
CA TRP A 371 -1.10 -0.61 -10.63
C TRP A 371 -1.80 0.70 -10.31
N ALA A 372 -3.14 0.67 -10.29
CA ALA A 372 -3.91 1.83 -9.93
C ALA A 372 -3.81 2.16 -8.45
N SER A 373 -4.14 3.39 -8.14
CA SER A 373 -4.21 3.91 -6.79
C SER A 373 -5.52 4.62 -6.57
N THR A 374 -5.89 4.78 -5.31
CA THR A 374 -6.99 5.65 -4.87
C THR A 374 -6.81 7.11 -5.31
N GLY A 375 -5.57 7.62 -5.31
CA GLY A 375 -5.22 8.87 -5.97
C GLY A 375 -5.48 8.78 -7.48
N LYS A 376 -6.27 9.71 -8.02
CA LYS A 376 -6.86 9.61 -9.37
C LYS A 376 -5.91 10.00 -10.50
N ALA A 377 -4.82 10.69 -10.21
CA ALA A 377 -3.83 11.08 -11.22
C ALA A 377 -2.98 9.87 -11.64
N GLN A 378 -2.48 9.89 -12.88
CA GLN A 378 -1.61 8.83 -13.39
C GLN A 378 -0.21 8.86 -12.78
N TYR A 379 0.23 10.04 -12.36
CA TYR A 379 1.49 10.28 -11.66
C TYR A 379 1.39 11.64 -10.98
N GLY A 380 2.34 11.94 -10.09
CA GLY A 380 2.37 13.22 -9.40
C GLY A 380 3.69 13.47 -8.68
N LEU A 381 3.90 14.73 -8.34
CA LEU A 381 4.95 15.18 -7.43
C LEU A 381 4.32 16.21 -6.49
N GLN A 382 4.32 15.91 -5.20
CA GLN A 382 3.74 16.77 -4.18
C GLN A 382 4.73 17.01 -3.05
N ARG A 383 4.61 18.15 -2.39
CA ARG A 383 5.34 18.51 -1.19
C ARG A 383 4.38 18.53 -0.01
N LEU A 384 4.71 17.78 1.03
CA LEU A 384 4.02 17.77 2.32
C LEU A 384 4.77 18.68 3.30
N THR A 385 4.09 19.67 3.86
CA THR A 385 4.68 20.65 4.78
C THR A 385 3.90 20.69 6.10
N TRP A 386 4.60 20.54 7.22
CA TRP A 386 3.99 20.72 8.55
C TRP A 386 3.66 22.20 8.79
N THR A 387 2.42 22.48 9.21
CA THR A 387 1.92 23.85 9.47
C THR A 387 2.36 24.42 10.81
N LYS A 388 3.15 23.64 11.58
CA LYS A 388 3.52 23.89 12.99
C LYS A 388 2.37 23.72 13.99
N GLN A 389 1.18 23.36 13.53
CA GLN A 389 0.11 22.93 14.43
C GLN A 389 0.34 21.47 14.82
N ILE A 390 0.38 21.20 16.12
CA ILE A 390 0.44 19.83 16.66
C ILE A 390 -0.98 19.27 16.65
N PRO A 391 -1.29 18.12 16.05
CA PRO A 391 -2.59 17.45 16.21
C PRO A 391 -2.69 16.72 17.54
N MET A 392 -3.90 16.45 18.04
CA MET A 392 -4.13 15.46 19.10
C MET A 392 -4.02 14.02 18.54
N GLU A 393 -2.97 13.29 18.92
CA GLU A 393 -2.68 11.92 18.42
C GLU A 393 -1.99 11.05 19.47
N ILE A 394 -2.04 9.73 19.25
CA ILE A 394 -1.11 8.79 19.88
C ILE A 394 0.27 9.01 19.26
N LYS A 395 1.20 9.57 20.04
CA LYS A 395 2.60 9.75 19.66
C LYS A 395 3.34 8.42 19.65
N THR A 396 3.25 7.63 20.72
CA THR A 396 3.88 6.31 20.83
C THR A 396 2.93 5.32 21.49
N MET A 397 3.15 4.04 21.21
CA MET A 397 2.49 2.91 21.88
C MET A 397 3.58 1.90 22.17
N SER A 398 3.89 1.71 23.45
CA SER A 398 4.98 0.83 23.91
C SER A 398 4.43 -0.30 24.76
N ILE A 399 4.95 -1.52 24.61
CA ILE A 399 4.52 -2.67 25.41
C ILE A 399 5.05 -2.57 26.85
N THR A 400 4.22 -2.89 27.84
CA THR A 400 4.61 -2.99 29.25
C THR A 400 4.41 -4.43 29.74
N THR A 401 4.73 -4.71 31.00
CA THR A 401 4.53 -6.04 31.60
C THR A 401 3.05 -6.41 31.78
N THR A 402 2.14 -5.45 31.67
CA THR A 402 0.69 -5.63 31.92
C THR A 402 -0.20 -5.18 30.77
N GLY A 403 0.36 -4.55 29.73
CA GLY A 403 -0.40 -4.02 28.60
C GLY A 403 0.42 -3.03 27.80
N PHE A 404 -0.05 -1.79 27.67
CA PHE A 404 0.60 -0.76 26.85
C PHE A 404 0.72 0.58 27.58
N GLU A 405 1.79 1.33 27.31
CA GLU A 405 1.86 2.76 27.58
C GLU A 405 1.60 3.52 26.29
N LEU A 406 0.60 4.39 26.29
CA LEU A 406 0.31 5.32 25.21
C LEU A 406 0.85 6.69 25.59
N GLU A 407 1.71 7.28 24.75
CA GLU A 407 2.08 8.69 24.83
C GLU A 407 1.24 9.48 23.82
N PHE A 408 0.71 10.63 24.20
CA PHE A 408 -0.07 11.52 23.36
C PHE A 408 0.70 12.80 23.05
N THR A 409 0.40 13.40 21.91
CA THR A 409 0.98 14.70 21.49
C THR A 409 0.44 15.89 22.28
N LYS A 410 -0.70 15.72 22.98
CA LYS A 410 -1.33 16.73 23.83
C LYS A 410 -1.93 16.07 25.08
N PRO A 411 -2.09 16.81 26.19
CA PRO A 411 -2.75 16.27 27.38
C PRO A 411 -4.18 15.81 27.08
N VAL A 412 -4.51 14.56 27.44
CA VAL A 412 -5.85 13.97 27.30
C VAL A 412 -6.85 14.55 28.31
N ASP A 413 -8.15 14.46 28.02
CA ASP A 413 -9.17 14.61 29.06
C ASP A 413 -9.05 13.43 30.05
N PRO A 414 -8.73 13.67 31.34
CA PRO A 414 -8.46 12.59 32.28
C PRO A 414 -9.69 11.72 32.56
N LYS A 415 -10.92 12.27 32.51
CA LYS A 415 -12.13 11.50 32.76
C LYS A 415 -12.37 10.49 31.65
N LYS A 416 -12.36 10.97 30.39
CA LYS A 416 -12.52 10.10 29.22
C LYS A 416 -11.36 9.10 29.09
N ALA A 417 -10.13 9.56 29.28
CA ALA A 417 -8.95 8.70 29.14
C ALA A 417 -8.83 7.62 30.23
N SER A 418 -9.46 7.81 31.40
CA SER A 418 -9.50 6.80 32.46
C SER A 418 -10.61 5.75 32.27
N ASP A 419 -11.55 5.99 31.36
CA ASP A 419 -12.67 5.08 31.10
C ASP A 419 -12.28 4.07 30.01
N THR A 420 -12.29 2.79 30.39
CA THR A 420 -11.88 1.66 29.56
C THR A 420 -12.78 1.45 28.35
N ASP A 421 -14.04 1.90 28.39
CA ASP A 421 -15.00 1.71 27.30
C ASP A 421 -14.62 2.49 26.03
N HIS A 422 -13.77 3.51 26.17
CA HIS A 422 -13.19 4.23 25.04
C HIS A 422 -12.12 3.43 24.28
N TYR A 423 -11.59 2.34 24.85
CA TYR A 423 -10.50 1.55 24.27
C TYR A 423 -11.00 0.17 23.85
N LYS A 424 -11.14 -0.04 22.54
CA LYS A 424 -11.44 -1.37 21.97
C LYS A 424 -10.16 -1.97 21.43
N MET A 425 -9.87 -3.23 21.78
CA MET A 425 -8.68 -3.91 21.32
C MET A 425 -8.97 -5.33 20.82
N THR A 426 -8.36 -5.67 19.68
CA THR A 426 -8.52 -6.98 19.03
C THR A 426 -7.16 -7.50 18.58
N GLY A 427 -6.83 -8.75 18.92
CA GLY A 427 -5.60 -9.41 18.48
C GLY A 427 -5.87 -10.39 17.33
N PHE A 428 -5.03 -10.38 16.29
CA PHE A 428 -5.10 -11.31 15.15
C PHE A 428 -3.71 -11.61 14.59
N THR A 429 -3.60 -12.59 13.69
CA THR A 429 -2.35 -12.90 12.98
C THR A 429 -2.63 -13.38 11.55
N TYR A 430 -1.61 -13.82 10.83
CA TYR A 430 -1.69 -14.27 9.44
C TYR A 430 -1.15 -15.69 9.28
N SER A 431 -1.69 -16.41 8.29
CA SER A 431 -1.14 -17.71 7.88
C SER A 431 0.16 -17.52 7.11
N TYR A 432 1.10 -18.44 7.31
CA TYR A 432 2.38 -18.49 6.63
C TYR A 432 2.42 -19.70 5.68
N HIS A 433 2.18 -19.41 4.39
CA HIS A 433 1.99 -20.41 3.35
C HIS A 433 2.24 -19.85 1.93
N LYS A 434 2.37 -20.73 0.94
CA LYS A 434 2.63 -20.33 -0.46
C LYS A 434 1.48 -19.64 -1.20
N LYS A 435 0.23 -19.67 -0.71
CA LYS A 435 -0.88 -18.98 -1.39
C LYS A 435 -0.73 -17.46 -1.24
N TYR A 436 -1.31 -16.71 -2.18
CA TYR A 436 -1.21 -15.26 -2.18
C TYR A 436 -1.99 -14.64 -1.02
N GLY A 437 -1.29 -13.83 -0.22
CA GLY A 437 -1.85 -13.09 0.91
C GLY A 437 -2.38 -14.00 2.01
N SER A 438 -2.96 -13.40 3.04
CA SER A 438 -3.68 -14.13 4.07
C SER A 438 -4.77 -13.24 4.66
N PRO A 439 -6.01 -13.73 4.85
CA PRO A 439 -6.96 -13.02 5.69
C PRO A 439 -6.42 -12.95 7.13
N VAL A 440 -6.96 -12.05 7.93
CA VAL A 440 -6.71 -12.08 9.37
C VAL A 440 -7.28 -13.39 9.94
N ILE A 441 -6.48 -14.10 10.74
CA ILE A 441 -6.87 -15.34 11.41
C ILE A 441 -6.71 -15.20 12.92
N ASN A 442 -7.35 -16.11 13.66
CA ASN A 442 -7.27 -16.19 15.12
C ASN A 442 -7.63 -14.87 15.82
N SER A 443 -8.56 -14.11 15.22
CA SER A 443 -9.07 -12.86 15.77
C SER A 443 -9.76 -13.11 17.10
N ALA A 444 -9.36 -12.38 18.13
CA ALA A 444 -9.95 -12.46 19.47
C ALA A 444 -9.87 -11.10 20.18
N PRO A 445 -10.86 -10.73 21.00
CA PRO A 445 -10.83 -9.49 21.76
C PRO A 445 -9.70 -9.50 22.82
N CYS A 446 -9.09 -8.35 23.04
CA CYS A 446 -8.19 -8.09 24.16
C CYS A 446 -8.88 -7.09 25.11
N LEU A 447 -9.14 -7.49 26.34
CA LEU A 447 -9.91 -6.67 27.28
C LEU A 447 -9.00 -5.66 27.98
N VAL A 448 -9.29 -4.37 27.80
CA VAL A 448 -8.67 -3.28 28.57
C VAL A 448 -9.32 -3.24 29.95
N GLN A 449 -8.55 -3.62 30.97
CA GLN A 449 -9.04 -3.76 32.35
C GLN A 449 -8.89 -2.47 33.16
N LYS A 450 -7.87 -1.67 32.85
CA LYS A 450 -7.58 -0.39 33.50
C LYS A 450 -6.96 0.57 32.51
N ALA A 451 -7.26 1.86 32.67
CA ALA A 451 -6.60 2.96 31.99
C ALA A 451 -6.20 4.02 33.02
N GLU A 452 -4.90 4.25 33.18
CA GLU A 452 -4.36 5.14 34.20
C GLU A 452 -3.68 6.34 33.54
N VAL A 453 -4.19 7.54 33.83
CA VAL A 453 -3.72 8.78 33.22
C VAL A 453 -2.60 9.36 34.08
N SER A 454 -1.47 9.65 33.45
CA SER A 454 -0.34 10.37 34.06
C SER A 454 -0.72 11.78 34.53
N ALA A 455 0.06 12.32 35.46
CA ALA A 455 -0.20 13.62 36.08
C ALA A 455 -0.21 14.80 35.08
N ASP A 456 0.61 14.74 34.03
CA ASP A 456 0.65 15.75 32.95
C ASP A 456 -0.41 15.51 31.86
N GLY A 457 -1.11 14.37 31.91
CA GLY A 457 -2.10 13.95 30.92
C GLY A 457 -1.49 13.53 29.59
N LEU A 458 -0.17 13.43 29.45
CA LEU A 458 0.49 13.06 28.19
C LEU A 458 0.61 11.55 28.01
N LYS A 459 0.42 10.77 29.07
CA LYS A 459 0.46 9.31 29.02
C LYS A 459 -0.79 8.67 29.60
N VAL A 460 -1.17 7.55 29.00
CA VAL A 460 -2.18 6.61 29.52
C VAL A 460 -1.57 5.21 29.56
N SER A 461 -1.49 4.62 30.75
CA SER A 461 -1.07 3.23 30.95
C SER A 461 -2.30 2.32 30.92
N LEU A 462 -2.34 1.41 29.95
CA LEU A 462 -3.40 0.43 29.78
C LEU A 462 -2.96 -0.91 30.36
N THR A 463 -3.76 -1.47 31.27
CA THR A 463 -3.66 -2.89 31.65
C THR A 463 -4.57 -3.69 30.73
N VAL A 464 -4.03 -4.65 30.00
CA VAL A 464 -4.77 -5.39 28.98
C VAL A 464 -4.62 -6.89 29.18
N SER A 465 -5.73 -7.62 29.18
CA SER A 465 -5.73 -9.08 29.15
C SER A 465 -5.92 -9.63 27.73
N GLY A 466 -5.26 -10.75 27.43
CA GLY A 466 -5.42 -11.45 26.14
C GLY A 466 -4.44 -11.02 25.03
N LEU A 467 -3.36 -10.31 25.36
CA LEU A 467 -2.28 -10.10 24.39
C LEU A 467 -1.51 -11.40 24.14
N ARG A 468 -0.94 -11.53 22.95
CA ARG A 468 -0.27 -12.75 22.47
C ARG A 468 0.97 -12.34 21.68
N ALA A 469 2.13 -12.93 21.96
CA ALA A 469 3.29 -12.79 21.07
C ALA A 469 2.96 -13.41 19.70
N GLY A 470 3.57 -12.92 18.62
CA GLY A 470 3.30 -13.36 17.24
C GLY A 470 2.03 -12.79 16.59
N TYR A 471 1.36 -11.85 17.28
CA TYR A 471 0.10 -11.27 16.84
C TYR A 471 0.23 -9.75 16.66
N VAL A 472 -0.71 -9.22 15.86
CA VAL A 472 -1.00 -7.80 15.74
C VAL A 472 -2.17 -7.48 16.65
N HIS A 473 -2.09 -6.36 17.37
CA HIS A 473 -3.12 -5.86 18.27
C HIS A 473 -3.61 -4.52 17.75
N GLU A 474 -4.82 -4.53 17.21
CA GLU A 474 -5.56 -3.33 16.86
C GLU A 474 -6.02 -2.65 18.14
N LEU A 475 -5.64 -1.39 18.34
CA LEU A 475 -6.25 -0.48 19.29
C LEU A 475 -7.11 0.53 18.54
N LYS A 476 -8.39 0.60 18.90
CA LYS A 476 -9.33 1.62 18.45
C LYS A 476 -9.80 2.45 19.64
N ILE A 477 -9.51 3.75 19.58
CA ILE A 477 -9.95 4.73 20.56
C ILE A 477 -11.24 5.40 20.07
N ASN A 478 -12.31 5.35 20.85
CA ASN A 478 -13.58 6.00 20.52
C ASN A 478 -13.77 7.25 21.38
N ASP A 479 -14.17 8.38 20.77
CA ASP A 479 -14.58 9.60 21.49
C ASP A 479 -13.56 10.16 22.53
N LEU A 480 -12.26 10.00 22.29
CA LEU A 480 -11.22 10.62 23.13
C LEU A 480 -10.89 12.02 22.64
N ASN A 481 -10.79 12.96 23.59
CA ASN A 481 -10.40 14.35 23.35
C ASN A 481 -9.17 14.71 24.18
N SER A 482 -8.46 15.76 23.75
CA SER A 482 -7.53 16.47 24.61
C SER A 482 -8.29 17.19 25.74
N LYS A 483 -7.56 17.61 26.77
CA LYS A 483 -8.08 18.43 27.89
C LYS A 483 -8.81 19.70 27.43
N ASN A 484 -8.51 20.20 26.24
CA ASN A 484 -9.12 21.40 25.66
C ASN A 484 -10.24 21.09 24.66
N GLY A 485 -10.68 19.84 24.55
CA GLY A 485 -11.83 19.42 23.72
C GLY A 485 -11.49 19.02 22.28
N GLU A 486 -10.23 19.10 21.86
CA GLU A 486 -9.82 18.67 20.51
C GLU A 486 -9.89 17.15 20.39
N ALA A 487 -10.66 16.64 19.42
CA ALA A 487 -10.79 15.22 19.16
C ALA A 487 -9.48 14.61 18.66
N ILE A 488 -9.23 13.34 19.00
CA ILE A 488 -8.13 12.58 18.43
C ILE A 488 -8.24 12.51 16.89
N LEU A 489 -7.15 12.87 16.20
CA LEU A 489 -7.12 12.91 14.74
C LEU A 489 -7.15 11.49 14.14
N HIS A 490 -6.23 10.65 14.61
CA HIS A 490 -6.09 9.26 14.19
C HIS A 490 -6.38 8.31 15.36
N PRO A 491 -7.57 7.69 15.43
CA PRO A 491 -7.99 6.87 16.57
C PRO A 491 -7.51 5.42 16.52
N LEU A 492 -6.64 5.06 15.57
CA LEU A 492 -6.22 3.68 15.32
C LEU A 492 -4.72 3.51 15.50
N ALA A 493 -4.34 2.39 16.12
CA ALA A 493 -2.97 1.91 16.19
C ALA A 493 -2.94 0.38 16.02
N TYR A 494 -1.89 -0.14 15.39
CA TYR A 494 -1.71 -1.59 15.23
C TYR A 494 -0.31 -1.96 15.71
N TYR A 495 -0.25 -2.61 16.87
CA TYR A 495 1.00 -3.01 17.50
C TYR A 495 1.34 -4.46 17.16
N THR A 496 2.56 -4.76 16.74
CA THR A 496 3.05 -6.14 16.53
C THR A 496 3.87 -6.57 17.74
N ILE A 497 3.46 -7.63 18.45
CA ILE A 497 4.22 -8.17 19.58
C ILE A 497 5.08 -9.34 19.09
N ASN A 498 6.41 -9.22 19.13
CA ASN A 498 7.32 -10.35 18.93
C ASN A 498 7.82 -10.93 20.26
N SER A 499 7.96 -10.08 21.28
CA SER A 499 8.41 -10.46 22.61
C SER A 499 7.72 -9.59 23.66
N PHE A 500 7.56 -10.15 24.86
CA PHE A 500 7.10 -9.41 26.02
C PHE A 500 8.30 -8.98 26.88
N PRO A 501 8.20 -7.82 27.58
CA PRO A 501 9.18 -7.45 28.59
C PRO A 501 9.33 -8.52 29.68
N GLU A 502 10.51 -8.61 30.30
CA GLU A 502 10.75 -9.52 31.43
C GLU A 502 9.75 -9.25 32.58
N GLY A 503 9.24 -10.31 33.21
CA GLY A 503 8.24 -10.24 34.28
C GLY A 503 6.78 -10.22 33.82
N THR A 504 6.52 -10.26 32.50
CA THR A 504 5.17 -10.36 31.94
C THR A 504 4.54 -11.73 32.21
N GLN A 505 3.29 -11.75 32.67
CA GLN A 505 2.53 -13.00 32.92
C GLN A 505 1.81 -13.53 31.66
N GLN A 506 1.66 -12.69 30.65
CA GLN A 506 1.03 -13.07 29.38
C GLN A 506 2.02 -13.87 28.53
N THR A 507 1.51 -14.88 27.84
CA THR A 507 2.32 -15.77 27.02
C THR A 507 1.85 -15.78 25.58
N HIS A 508 2.68 -16.33 24.70
CA HIS A 508 2.17 -16.89 23.46
C HIS A 508 1.10 -17.94 23.78
N GLN A 509 -0.01 -17.92 23.06
CA GLN A 509 -0.92 -19.06 22.97
C GLN A 509 -0.71 -19.66 21.60
N HIS A 510 -0.23 -20.90 21.54
CA HIS A 510 -0.12 -21.59 20.25
C HIS A 510 -1.46 -21.50 19.56
N ALA A 511 -1.44 -20.99 18.32
CA ALA A 511 -2.60 -21.07 17.47
C ALA A 511 -2.99 -22.55 17.45
N ASP A 512 -4.20 -22.86 17.91
CA ASP A 512 -4.71 -24.21 17.75
C ASP A 512 -4.62 -24.48 16.25
N HIS A 513 -3.78 -25.44 15.86
CA HIS A 513 -3.73 -25.93 14.49
C HIS A 513 -5.02 -26.73 14.25
N GLN A 514 -6.18 -26.10 14.43
CA GLN A 514 -7.34 -26.52 13.70
C GLN A 514 -6.87 -26.50 12.25
N LYS A 515 -6.80 -27.70 11.65
CA LYS A 515 -6.82 -27.84 10.18
C LYS A 515 -7.75 -26.73 9.70
N PRO A 516 -7.35 -25.89 8.74
CA PRO A 516 -8.22 -24.82 8.27
C PRO A 516 -9.58 -25.48 8.01
N ASN A 517 -10.56 -25.22 8.88
CA ASN A 517 -11.92 -25.67 8.69
C ASN A 517 -12.24 -25.05 7.35
N THR A 518 -12.37 -25.92 6.34
CA THR A 518 -12.67 -25.62 4.93
C THR A 518 -12.84 -24.13 4.74
N THR A 519 -11.75 -23.42 4.40
CA THR A 519 -11.74 -21.97 4.16
C THR A 519 -13.07 -21.65 3.51
N PRO A 520 -13.98 -20.87 4.13
CA PRO A 520 -15.06 -20.31 3.35
C PRO A 520 -14.32 -19.56 2.25
N THR A 521 -14.47 -20.00 1.00
CA THR A 521 -14.04 -19.20 -0.13
C THR A 521 -14.60 -17.81 0.17
N ALA A 522 -13.75 -16.80 0.30
CA ALA A 522 -14.20 -15.48 0.73
C ALA A 522 -15.18 -14.95 -0.34
N CYS A 523 -16.48 -15.07 -0.07
CA CYS A 523 -17.50 -15.12 -1.13
C CYS A 523 -18.79 -14.43 -0.71
N GLY A 524 -18.67 -13.25 -0.10
CA GLY A 524 -19.81 -12.55 0.48
C GLY A 524 -20.52 -13.38 1.54
N ILE A 525 -21.68 -12.90 1.95
CA ILE A 525 -22.53 -13.58 2.95
C ILE A 525 -23.86 -14.08 2.37
N ASP A 526 -24.14 -13.74 1.11
CA ASP A 526 -25.40 -14.07 0.43
C ASP A 526 -25.12 -15.10 -0.69
N PRO A 527 -25.31 -16.40 -0.44
CA PRO A 527 -25.00 -17.44 -1.40
C PRO A 527 -25.88 -17.39 -2.66
N ASP A 528 -27.07 -16.80 -2.59
CA ASP A 528 -27.99 -16.69 -3.73
C ASP A 528 -27.47 -15.72 -4.79
N LYS A 529 -26.54 -14.85 -4.42
CA LYS A 529 -25.86 -13.93 -5.34
C LYS A 529 -24.59 -14.51 -5.96
N SER A 530 -24.16 -15.70 -5.54
CA SER A 530 -22.99 -16.41 -6.07
C SER A 530 -23.28 -17.90 -6.27
N VAL A 531 -24.29 -18.22 -7.08
CA VAL A 531 -24.64 -19.62 -7.42
C VAL A 531 -23.51 -20.25 -8.24
N GLN A 532 -22.73 -21.16 -7.66
CA GLN A 532 -21.48 -21.70 -8.26
C GLN A 532 -21.67 -22.98 -9.08
N SER A 533 -22.82 -23.63 -8.94
CA SER A 533 -23.20 -24.82 -9.68
C SER A 533 -24.42 -24.52 -10.53
N GLN A 534 -24.55 -25.22 -11.67
CA GLN A 534 -25.70 -25.03 -12.55
C GLN A 534 -27.00 -25.34 -11.78
N PRO A 535 -28.01 -24.44 -11.80
CA PRO A 535 -29.30 -24.74 -11.22
C PRO A 535 -29.91 -26.00 -11.85
N ALA A 536 -30.44 -26.90 -11.04
CA ALA A 536 -31.05 -28.14 -11.52
C ALA A 536 -32.24 -27.91 -12.49
N THR A 537 -32.87 -26.73 -12.41
CA THR A 537 -33.95 -26.29 -13.30
C THR A 537 -33.47 -25.88 -14.71
N TRP A 538 -32.16 -25.80 -14.94
CA TRP A 538 -31.57 -25.48 -16.24
C TRP A 538 -31.25 -26.76 -16.99
N THR A 539 -32.28 -27.53 -17.36
CA THR A 539 -32.14 -28.84 -18.02
C THR A 539 -31.44 -28.77 -19.38
N ASP A 540 -31.63 -27.67 -20.12
CA ASP A 540 -30.97 -27.42 -21.40
C ASP A 540 -29.63 -26.67 -21.26
N GLY A 541 -29.15 -26.49 -20.02
CA GLY A 541 -27.97 -25.69 -19.73
C GLY A 541 -28.24 -24.18 -19.70
N PRO A 542 -27.17 -23.35 -19.65
CA PRO A 542 -27.28 -21.90 -19.79
C PRO A 542 -27.59 -21.50 -21.24
N ASP A 543 -28.41 -20.46 -21.42
CA ASP A 543 -28.68 -19.87 -22.74
C ASP A 543 -27.44 -19.17 -23.31
N ILE A 544 -26.57 -18.67 -22.43
CA ILE A 544 -25.31 -18.00 -22.79
C ILE A 544 -24.21 -18.33 -21.78
N THR A 545 -23.01 -18.60 -22.30
CA THR A 545 -21.79 -18.71 -21.50
C THR A 545 -20.85 -17.57 -21.84
N ILE A 546 -20.42 -16.83 -20.82
CA ILE A 546 -19.48 -15.73 -20.92
C ILE A 546 -18.19 -16.17 -20.22
N THR A 547 -17.06 -16.04 -20.91
CA THR A 547 -15.73 -16.20 -20.30
C THR A 547 -15.11 -14.82 -20.14
N MET A 548 -14.69 -14.51 -18.92
CA MET A 548 -14.03 -13.27 -18.52
C MET A 548 -12.64 -13.60 -17.99
N SER A 549 -11.65 -12.79 -18.32
CA SER A 549 -10.29 -12.90 -17.76
C SER A 549 -9.77 -11.56 -17.25
N THR A 550 -8.62 -11.57 -16.59
CA THR A 550 -7.87 -10.35 -16.25
C THR A 550 -6.83 -10.01 -17.33
N LYS A 551 -6.45 -8.74 -17.42
CA LYS A 551 -5.33 -8.26 -18.24
C LYS A 551 -4.49 -7.25 -17.45
N PRO A 552 -3.21 -7.05 -17.79
CA PRO A 552 -2.34 -6.12 -17.08
C PRO A 552 -2.94 -4.72 -16.92
N GLY A 553 -2.64 -4.08 -15.78
CA GLY A 553 -3.14 -2.75 -15.44
C GLY A 553 -4.46 -2.74 -14.66
N LEU A 554 -4.76 -3.81 -13.91
CA LEU A 554 -5.98 -3.98 -13.12
C LEU A 554 -7.24 -3.82 -13.99
N LYS A 555 -7.36 -4.66 -15.02
CA LYS A 555 -8.51 -4.60 -15.94
C LYS A 555 -9.07 -5.98 -16.20
N PHE A 556 -10.36 -6.02 -16.49
CA PHE A 556 -10.96 -7.15 -17.18
C PHE A 556 -10.54 -7.15 -18.66
N ASP A 557 -10.47 -8.34 -19.26
CA ASP A 557 -10.23 -8.47 -20.69
C ASP A 557 -11.33 -7.84 -21.54
N GLN A 558 -12.58 -7.88 -21.04
CA GLN A 558 -13.77 -7.29 -21.65
C GLN A 558 -14.38 -6.19 -20.76
N GLU A 559 -14.74 -5.06 -21.36
CA GLU A 559 -15.35 -3.92 -20.68
C GLU A 559 -16.86 -3.80 -20.98
N LEU A 560 -17.37 -4.58 -21.94
CA LEU A 560 -18.79 -4.64 -22.31
C LEU A 560 -19.19 -6.11 -22.50
N LEU A 561 -20.26 -6.51 -21.83
CA LEU A 561 -20.93 -7.81 -21.99
C LEU A 561 -22.36 -7.54 -22.41
N GLU A 562 -22.88 -8.32 -23.36
CA GLU A 562 -24.26 -8.15 -23.85
C GLU A 562 -25.05 -9.45 -23.70
N VAL A 563 -26.21 -9.37 -23.05
CA VAL A 563 -27.12 -10.50 -22.84
C VAL A 563 -28.57 -10.06 -23.08
N LYS A 564 -29.45 -11.02 -23.36
CA LYS A 564 -30.89 -10.76 -23.48
C LYS A 564 -31.55 -10.81 -22.09
N ALA A 565 -32.49 -9.92 -21.81
CA ALA A 565 -33.26 -9.98 -20.57
C ALA A 565 -33.89 -11.37 -20.35
N GLY A 566 -33.77 -11.89 -19.12
CA GLY A 566 -34.29 -13.22 -18.76
C GLY A 566 -33.44 -14.42 -19.21
N SER A 567 -32.34 -14.23 -19.94
CA SER A 567 -31.47 -15.35 -20.33
C SER A 567 -30.78 -15.99 -19.12
N LYS A 568 -30.64 -17.30 -19.13
CA LYS A 568 -29.83 -18.09 -18.20
C LYS A 568 -28.34 -17.92 -18.52
N VAL A 569 -27.62 -17.15 -17.72
CA VAL A 569 -26.21 -16.80 -17.93
C VAL A 569 -25.31 -17.69 -17.08
N LYS A 570 -24.31 -18.32 -17.70
CA LYS A 570 -23.10 -18.82 -17.01
C LYS A 570 -21.97 -17.82 -17.24
N LEU A 571 -21.44 -17.21 -16.19
CA LEU A 571 -20.25 -16.36 -16.27
C LEU A 571 -19.07 -17.09 -15.63
N SER A 572 -18.01 -17.32 -16.40
CA SER A 572 -16.77 -17.94 -15.96
C SER A 572 -15.67 -16.88 -15.88
N PHE A 573 -15.21 -16.55 -14.68
CA PHE A 573 -14.14 -15.60 -14.44
C PHE A 573 -12.81 -16.31 -14.18
N ASN A 574 -11.82 -16.03 -15.02
CA ASN A 574 -10.45 -16.54 -14.94
C ASN A 574 -9.50 -15.45 -14.43
N ASN A 575 -8.94 -15.65 -13.24
CA ASN A 575 -7.92 -14.77 -12.70
C ASN A 575 -6.53 -15.25 -13.11
N ASN A 576 -5.99 -14.69 -14.19
CA ASN A 576 -4.63 -14.90 -14.70
C ASN A 576 -3.67 -13.76 -14.32
N ASP A 577 -4.03 -12.97 -13.30
CA ASP A 577 -3.20 -11.89 -12.76
C ASP A 577 -2.30 -12.41 -11.61
N ASP A 578 -1.43 -11.55 -11.11
CA ASP A 578 -0.53 -11.86 -9.99
C ASP A 578 -1.16 -11.65 -8.59
N MET A 579 -2.43 -11.25 -8.52
CA MET A 579 -3.11 -10.89 -7.27
C MET A 579 -4.58 -11.37 -7.22
N LEU A 580 -5.23 -11.15 -6.09
CA LEU A 580 -6.62 -11.55 -5.86
C LEU A 580 -7.60 -10.66 -6.61
N HIS A 581 -8.62 -11.27 -7.23
CA HIS A 581 -9.67 -10.54 -7.92
C HIS A 581 -11.04 -11.20 -7.71
N ASN A 582 -12.08 -10.38 -7.79
CA ASN A 582 -13.47 -10.84 -7.93
C ASN A 582 -14.16 -10.06 -9.06
N LEU A 583 -15.37 -10.48 -9.42
CA LEU A 583 -16.26 -9.76 -10.31
C LEU A 583 -17.60 -9.60 -9.61
N VAL A 584 -18.01 -8.35 -9.38
CA VAL A 584 -19.26 -7.97 -8.70
C VAL A 584 -20.12 -7.19 -9.68
N ILE A 585 -21.29 -7.73 -10.03
CA ILE A 585 -22.31 -7.09 -10.85
C ILE A 585 -23.24 -6.30 -9.93
N THR A 586 -23.44 -5.03 -10.25
CA THR A 586 -24.17 -4.07 -9.43
C THR A 586 -25.42 -3.56 -10.11
N SER A 587 -26.34 -3.01 -9.32
CA SER A 587 -27.48 -2.23 -9.81
C SER A 587 -26.99 -0.99 -10.58
N PRO A 588 -27.74 -0.49 -11.59
CA PRO A 588 -27.37 0.69 -12.35
C PRO A 588 -27.00 1.88 -11.44
N GLY A 589 -25.88 2.55 -11.77
CA GLY A 589 -25.40 3.72 -11.02
C GLY A 589 -24.79 3.43 -9.64
N SER A 590 -24.60 2.16 -9.25
CA SER A 590 -24.16 1.80 -7.89
C SER A 590 -22.69 1.38 -7.76
N SER A 591 -21.92 1.34 -8.86
CA SER A 591 -20.54 0.83 -8.85
C SER A 591 -19.62 1.57 -7.89
N GLU A 592 -19.66 2.91 -7.88
CA GLU A 592 -18.83 3.72 -6.98
C GLU A 592 -19.18 3.47 -5.51
N LYS A 593 -20.47 3.40 -5.19
CA LYS A 593 -20.95 3.06 -3.84
C LYS A 593 -20.46 1.68 -3.40
N VAL A 594 -20.60 0.66 -4.25
CA VAL A 594 -20.18 -0.72 -3.92
C VAL A 594 -18.68 -0.81 -3.74
N GLY A 595 -17.90 -0.20 -4.64
CA GLY A 595 -16.44 -0.13 -4.50
C GLY A 595 -16.02 0.55 -3.19
N GLN A 596 -16.73 1.61 -2.79
CA GLN A 596 -16.46 2.29 -1.53
C GLN A 596 -16.84 1.47 -0.30
N LEU A 597 -18.02 0.85 -0.30
CA LEU A 597 -18.43 -0.04 0.79
C LEU A 597 -17.44 -1.19 0.99
N ALA A 598 -16.85 -1.70 -0.10
CA ALA A 598 -15.84 -2.75 -0.04
C ALA A 598 -14.53 -2.28 0.62
N MET A 599 -14.09 -1.05 0.32
CA MET A 599 -12.95 -0.41 0.98
C MET A 599 -13.20 -0.20 2.49
N ASP A 600 -14.44 0.14 2.85
CA ASP A 600 -14.81 0.49 4.23
C ASP A 600 -15.00 -0.74 5.14
N MET A 601 -14.92 -1.97 4.61
CA MET A 601 -15.09 -3.21 5.40
C MET A 601 -13.95 -3.46 6.40
N GLY A 602 -12.80 -2.80 6.24
CA GLY A 602 -11.64 -2.96 7.12
C GLY A 602 -11.15 -4.41 7.21
N LEU A 603 -10.73 -4.85 8.40
CA LEU A 603 -10.17 -6.19 8.63
C LEU A 603 -11.15 -7.33 8.30
N ASP A 604 -12.46 -7.08 8.42
CA ASP A 604 -13.50 -8.08 8.14
C ASP A 604 -13.70 -8.31 6.63
N GLY A 605 -13.25 -7.37 5.80
CA GLY A 605 -13.39 -7.41 4.34
C GLY A 605 -12.79 -8.68 3.73
N ALA A 606 -11.62 -9.11 4.21
CA ALA A 606 -10.94 -10.30 3.70
C ALA A 606 -11.77 -11.58 3.85
N ASN A 607 -12.55 -11.72 4.94
CA ASN A 607 -13.38 -12.91 5.19
C ASN A 607 -14.62 -12.95 4.29
N ALA A 608 -15.16 -11.78 3.95
CA ALA A 608 -16.28 -11.63 3.03
C ALA A 608 -15.86 -11.50 1.56
N GLY A 609 -14.56 -11.57 1.25
CA GLY A 609 -14.03 -11.42 -0.10
C GLY A 609 -14.19 -10.01 -0.66
N TYR A 610 -14.29 -9.02 0.22
CA TYR A 610 -14.60 -7.61 -0.06
C TYR A 610 -15.89 -7.41 -0.84
N ILE A 611 -16.87 -8.31 -0.65
CA ILE A 611 -18.21 -8.20 -1.23
C ILE A 611 -19.14 -7.60 -0.16
N PRO A 612 -19.58 -6.34 -0.30
CA PRO A 612 -20.44 -5.71 0.69
C PRO A 612 -21.81 -6.37 0.77
N ASN A 613 -22.37 -6.47 1.98
CA ASN A 613 -23.76 -6.85 2.18
C ASN A 613 -24.69 -5.66 1.86
N ASP A 614 -24.86 -5.34 0.58
CA ASP A 614 -25.73 -4.28 0.10
C ASP A 614 -26.67 -4.78 -1.00
N LYS A 615 -27.88 -4.22 -1.04
CA LYS A 615 -28.90 -4.59 -2.03
C LYS A 615 -28.48 -4.25 -3.47
N SER A 616 -27.55 -3.32 -3.64
CA SER A 616 -27.02 -2.96 -4.96
C SER A 616 -26.09 -4.01 -5.54
N VAL A 617 -25.54 -4.95 -4.75
CA VAL A 617 -24.83 -6.12 -5.26
C VAL A 617 -25.85 -7.14 -5.75
N LEU A 618 -25.84 -7.45 -7.05
CA LEU A 618 -26.80 -8.36 -7.69
C LEU A 618 -26.26 -9.77 -7.81
N PHE A 619 -25.06 -9.91 -8.39
CA PHE A 619 -24.37 -11.18 -8.59
C PHE A 619 -22.88 -10.98 -8.39
N HIS A 620 -22.17 -11.99 -7.93
CA HIS A 620 -20.73 -11.90 -7.78
C HIS A 620 -20.05 -13.26 -7.84
N THR A 621 -18.78 -13.26 -8.23
CA THR A 621 -17.86 -14.36 -7.93
C THR A 621 -17.38 -14.23 -6.48
N CYS A 622 -16.72 -15.25 -5.96
CA CYS A 622 -15.86 -15.11 -4.79
C CYS A 622 -14.61 -14.29 -5.13
N LEU A 623 -13.84 -13.93 -4.11
CA LEU A 623 -12.46 -13.50 -4.26
C LEU A 623 -11.56 -14.70 -4.57
N ILE A 624 -11.05 -14.76 -5.79
CA ILE A 624 -10.32 -15.93 -6.31
C ILE A 624 -8.81 -15.69 -6.41
N GLN A 625 -8.05 -16.77 -6.20
CA GLN A 625 -6.58 -16.77 -6.20
C GLN A 625 -6.01 -16.55 -7.61
N PRO A 626 -4.75 -16.10 -7.72
CA PRO A 626 -4.01 -16.15 -8.99
C PRO A 626 -4.06 -17.52 -9.64
N GLU A 627 -4.16 -17.55 -10.97
CA GLU A 627 -4.24 -18.75 -11.81
C GLU A 627 -5.42 -19.68 -11.46
N THR A 628 -6.53 -19.12 -10.98
CA THR A 628 -7.75 -19.87 -10.69
C THR A 628 -8.96 -19.34 -11.46
N THR A 629 -9.98 -20.18 -11.62
CA THR A 629 -11.22 -19.85 -12.33
C THR A 629 -12.43 -20.20 -11.49
N GLN A 630 -13.47 -19.37 -11.55
CA GLN A 630 -14.77 -19.66 -10.97
C GLN A 630 -15.90 -19.36 -11.95
N SER A 631 -16.94 -20.20 -11.96
CA SER A 631 -18.19 -19.93 -12.66
C SER A 631 -19.30 -19.55 -11.69
N ILE A 632 -20.17 -18.62 -12.11
CA ILE A 632 -21.44 -18.30 -11.46
C ILE A 632 -22.60 -18.38 -12.45
N TYR A 633 -23.80 -18.63 -11.92
CA TYR A 633 -25.02 -18.83 -12.69
C TYR A 633 -26.10 -17.84 -12.24
N PHE A 634 -26.67 -17.09 -13.17
CA PHE A 634 -27.75 -16.15 -12.86
C PHE A 634 -28.70 -15.93 -14.04
N THR A 635 -29.91 -15.48 -13.73
CA THR A 635 -30.85 -15.01 -14.76
C THR A 635 -30.61 -13.53 -15.01
N ALA A 636 -30.42 -13.15 -16.28
CA ALA A 636 -30.20 -11.77 -16.66
C ALA A 636 -31.41 -10.91 -16.22
N PRO A 637 -31.17 -9.74 -15.58
CA PRO A 637 -32.24 -8.90 -15.03
C PRO A 637 -33.04 -8.20 -16.14
N ALA A 638 -33.87 -7.21 -15.77
CA ALA A 638 -34.59 -6.40 -16.75
C ALA A 638 -33.61 -5.60 -17.64
N PRO A 639 -34.03 -5.15 -18.84
CA PRO A 639 -33.16 -4.36 -19.72
C PRO A 639 -32.53 -3.15 -19.01
N GLY A 640 -31.24 -2.92 -19.27
CA GLY A 640 -30.47 -1.85 -18.62
C GLY A 640 -28.96 -2.10 -18.65
N ASP A 641 -28.21 -1.09 -18.21
CA ASP A 641 -26.75 -1.15 -18.08
C ASP A 641 -26.37 -1.41 -16.61
N TYR A 642 -25.84 -2.59 -16.34
CA TYR A 642 -25.46 -3.06 -15.01
C TYR A 642 -23.94 -3.04 -14.89
N PRO A 643 -23.35 -2.13 -14.11
CA PRO A 643 -21.91 -2.09 -13.95
C PRO A 643 -21.39 -3.34 -13.26
N PHE A 644 -20.28 -3.88 -13.74
CA PHE A 644 -19.50 -4.87 -13.00
C PHE A 644 -18.12 -4.31 -12.67
N LEU A 645 -17.57 -4.72 -11.52
CA LEU A 645 -16.28 -4.24 -11.01
C LEU A 645 -15.55 -5.31 -10.19
N CYS A 646 -14.23 -5.17 -10.06
CA CYS A 646 -13.48 -5.86 -9.01
C CYS A 646 -13.55 -5.03 -7.73
N SER A 647 -14.12 -5.61 -6.68
CA SER A 647 -14.32 -4.97 -5.37
C SER A 647 -13.16 -5.21 -4.41
N PHE A 648 -12.12 -5.94 -4.84
CA PHE A 648 -10.88 -5.97 -4.09
C PHE A 648 -10.33 -4.54 -3.91
N PRO A 649 -9.92 -4.15 -2.69
CA PRO A 649 -9.61 -2.76 -2.37
C PRO A 649 -8.63 -2.10 -3.34
N GLY A 650 -8.99 -0.91 -3.82
CA GLY A 650 -8.26 -0.14 -4.84
C GLY A 650 -8.59 -0.51 -6.30
N HIS A 651 -9.20 -1.67 -6.59
CA HIS A 651 -9.39 -2.12 -7.97
C HIS A 651 -10.63 -1.49 -8.63
N ALA A 652 -11.70 -1.26 -7.86
CA ALA A 652 -13.00 -0.80 -8.36
C ALA A 652 -12.94 0.50 -9.19
N PHE A 653 -11.90 1.32 -8.98
CA PHE A 653 -11.70 2.58 -9.70
C PHE A 653 -11.38 2.38 -11.18
N VAL A 654 -10.63 1.31 -11.51
CA VAL A 654 -10.11 1.03 -12.86
C VAL A 654 -10.59 -0.29 -13.45
N MET A 655 -10.86 -1.29 -12.61
CA MET A 655 -11.21 -2.64 -13.02
C MET A 655 -12.73 -2.79 -13.07
N LYS A 656 -13.33 -2.31 -14.16
CA LYS A 656 -14.79 -2.24 -14.32
C LYS A 656 -15.23 -2.37 -15.77
N GLY A 657 -16.50 -2.71 -15.95
CA GLY A 657 -17.18 -2.77 -17.24
C GLY A 657 -18.70 -2.72 -17.08
N ILE A 658 -19.43 -2.95 -18.18
CA ILE A 658 -20.89 -2.92 -18.22
C ILE A 658 -21.43 -4.25 -18.73
N LEU A 659 -22.34 -4.86 -17.97
CA LEU A 659 -23.26 -5.87 -18.47
C LEU A 659 -24.52 -5.16 -19.00
N ARG A 660 -24.63 -5.08 -20.32
CA ARG A 660 -25.79 -4.54 -21.02
C ARG A 660 -26.81 -5.62 -21.26
N VAL A 661 -28.00 -5.43 -20.68
CA VAL A 661 -29.13 -6.33 -20.84
C VAL A 661 -30.11 -5.70 -21.83
N ARG A 662 -30.43 -6.41 -22.92
CA ARG A 662 -31.28 -5.94 -24.01
C ARG A 662 -32.62 -6.66 -24.08
#